data_AF-A0A2U8PSC8-F1
#
_entry.id   AF-A0A2U8PSC8-F1
#
_cell.length_a   1.000
_cell.length_b   1.000
_cell.length_c   1.000
_cell.angle_alpha   90.00
_cell.angle_beta   90.00
_cell.angle_gamma   90.00
#
_symmetry.space_group_name_H-M   'P 1'
#
loop_
_entity.id
_entity.type
_entity.pdbx_description
1 polymer ?
#
loop_
_entity_poly.entity_id
_entity_poly.type
_entity_poly.pdbx_seq_one_letter_code
_entity_poly.pdbx_strand_id
1 'polypeptide(L)'
;MWGACVGAVAAGISAYLILNAAKLDMGANLAQDFPVVQLGFADSAVIKRAEKIFYVLFYVIGGLSAFASLRLRKFFEGRSLILFHVSALAIVVALEAFLEDAFQQRVRMVALAVTVGAVLIPFVKRIRTPISIKGDEDVRPIAFFEFGWIDAALVTALLALTLPLSVQRLASEAAGNPHAVSFLVGPALYQFADGLVPGRDFLSFYGYGPSYLFGRFVRTDPNALYLRYIGFVAVCLAIYHLSAYWVLRDFFQNRALPFLLAFVFLALCQYGAGDAFAGPSSLAIRYMFVFIATGILARFMIQPSGWSLAALSAVCAVSIFWNTETGIYTWLVGCTALSARVLEKRWPWEVVAFTGLSAVILLVLFVAAFGPAVLSMDFLHVLLAPIGLHSVSNWVGVTINWHPGFGTVYQLILPAMAIGTVVSVAATWAGCRNIERAYLLVLSLVALVFMAKWMNRSLDAVWQQNAFAYLAVCAWWCRSAFRAAFGRMTSQIIPALSLAATAALSVTVLLCAQDRQQSVTIGLRSYLQYPSIASLRLGRGAGQVTVRLDGSDIDLVNRVEPPDGRMLLLSDQDWLVLAAVGRAPKSYFLPFRDTFSPDHVTRSFAGADQFILDRGATYEYDWLKDMVEQILSAQFERTEESTRFILYRRKS
;
A
#
# COMPACT_ATOMS: atom_id res chain seq x y z
N MET A 1 -25.16 3.24 13.65
CA MET A 1 -23.70 3.49 13.57
C MET A 1 -22.99 3.02 14.82
N TRP A 2 -23.13 3.67 15.99
CA TRP A 2 -22.50 3.21 17.25
C TRP A 2 -22.80 1.75 17.61
N GLY A 3 -24.07 1.34 17.62
CA GLY A 3 -24.43 -0.08 17.86
C GLY A 3 -23.85 -1.07 16.83
N ALA A 4 -23.61 -0.63 15.59
CA ALA A 4 -23.00 -1.46 14.54
C ALA A 4 -21.48 -1.59 14.74
N CYS A 5 -20.80 -0.52 15.14
CA CYS A 5 -19.37 -0.55 15.49
C CYS A 5 -19.15 -1.41 16.74
N VAL A 6 -20.01 -1.23 17.73
CA VAL A 6 -20.01 -1.99 18.98
C VAL A 6 -20.27 -3.48 18.74
N GLY A 7 -21.24 -3.83 17.88
CA GLY A 7 -21.48 -5.22 17.47
C GLY A 7 -20.30 -5.83 16.73
N ALA A 8 -19.60 -5.06 15.89
CA ALA A 8 -18.38 -5.50 15.22
C ALA A 8 -17.21 -5.67 16.21
N VAL A 9 -17.01 -4.76 17.16
CA VAL A 9 -15.99 -4.89 18.22
C VAL A 9 -16.29 -6.09 19.12
N ALA A 10 -17.53 -6.29 19.56
CA ALA A 10 -17.93 -7.44 20.36
C ALA A 10 -17.71 -8.76 19.61
N ALA A 11 -18.09 -8.83 18.33
CA ALA A 11 -17.80 -9.98 17.47
C ALA A 11 -16.30 -10.25 17.33
N GLY A 12 -15.47 -9.21 17.23
CA GLY A 12 -14.01 -9.34 17.20
C GLY A 12 -13.41 -9.80 18.50
N ILE A 13 -13.87 -9.28 19.63
CA ILE A 13 -13.41 -9.73 20.94
C ILE A 13 -13.84 -11.18 21.16
N SER A 14 -15.08 -11.56 20.82
CA SER A 14 -15.55 -12.95 20.90
C SER A 14 -14.76 -13.89 19.98
N ALA A 15 -14.51 -13.50 18.74
CA ALA A 15 -13.67 -14.29 17.82
C ALA A 15 -12.24 -14.43 18.34
N TYR A 16 -11.67 -13.38 18.95
CA TYR A 16 -10.34 -13.38 19.54
C TYR A 16 -10.27 -14.32 20.75
N LEU A 17 -11.27 -14.25 21.64
CA LEU A 17 -11.38 -15.11 22.81
C LEU A 17 -11.59 -16.58 22.43
N ILE A 18 -12.44 -16.86 21.43
CA ILE A 18 -12.63 -18.23 20.89
C ILE A 18 -11.31 -18.75 20.31
N LEU A 19 -10.57 -17.92 19.57
CA LEU A 19 -9.31 -18.32 18.96
C LEU A 19 -8.21 -18.54 19.99
N ASN A 20 -8.14 -17.70 21.04
CA ASN A 20 -7.20 -17.89 22.16
C ASN A 20 -7.55 -19.12 23.00
N ALA A 21 -8.83 -19.41 23.22
CA ALA A 21 -9.27 -20.64 23.87
C ALA A 21 -8.92 -21.88 23.02
N ALA A 22 -9.10 -21.79 21.69
CA ALA A 22 -8.78 -22.88 20.76
C ALA A 22 -7.27 -23.05 20.51
N LYS A 23 -6.43 -22.03 20.75
CA LYS A 23 -4.96 -22.14 20.70
C LYS A 23 -4.41 -23.15 21.70
N LEU A 24 -5.04 -23.30 22.88
CA LEU A 24 -4.65 -24.27 23.91
C LEU A 24 -4.89 -25.73 23.47
N ASP A 25 -5.99 -26.00 22.77
CA ASP A 25 -6.32 -27.36 22.28
C ASP A 25 -5.67 -27.71 20.93
N MET A 26 -5.41 -26.74 20.06
CA MET A 26 -4.74 -27.00 18.77
C MET A 26 -3.27 -27.40 18.95
N GLY A 27 -2.56 -26.83 19.94
CA GLY A 27 -1.18 -27.23 20.24
C GLY A 27 -1.08 -28.67 20.78
N ALA A 28 -2.08 -29.14 21.51
CA ALA A 28 -2.11 -30.49 22.08
C ALA A 28 -2.49 -31.57 21.06
N ASN A 29 -3.44 -31.30 20.16
CA ASN A 29 -3.91 -32.28 19.17
C ASN A 29 -2.95 -32.45 17.98
N LEU A 30 -2.22 -31.41 17.57
CA LEU A 30 -1.32 -31.49 16.41
C LEU A 30 0.04 -32.14 16.70
N ALA A 31 0.45 -32.21 17.98
CA ALA A 31 1.62 -32.96 18.41
C ALA A 31 1.46 -34.48 18.25
N GLN A 32 0.21 -34.97 18.11
CA GLN A 32 -0.09 -36.39 17.90
C GLN A 32 -0.12 -36.79 16.42
N ASP A 33 -0.36 -35.87 15.49
CA ASP A 33 -0.60 -36.20 14.07
C ASP A 33 0.63 -36.06 13.14
N PHE A 34 1.71 -35.38 13.55
CA PHE A 34 2.90 -35.19 12.70
C PHE A 34 4.24 -35.27 13.48
N PRO A 35 4.85 -36.47 13.61
CA PRO A 35 6.04 -36.66 14.46
C PRO A 35 7.38 -36.20 13.84
N VAL A 36 7.40 -35.69 12.60
CA VAL A 36 8.65 -35.45 11.86
C VAL A 36 8.61 -34.09 11.18
N VAL A 37 8.97 -33.03 11.91
CA VAL A 37 9.81 -31.87 11.52
C VAL A 37 9.95 -30.99 12.78
N GLN A 38 10.81 -31.41 13.72
CA GLN A 38 11.22 -30.62 14.89
C GLN A 38 12.38 -29.67 14.53
N LEU A 39 12.24 -28.90 13.45
CA LEU A 39 13.10 -27.75 13.16
C LEU A 39 12.20 -26.54 12.95
N GLY A 40 11.83 -25.87 14.05
CA GLY A 40 11.39 -24.47 14.12
C GLY A 40 10.13 -23.99 13.37
N PHE A 41 9.54 -24.77 12.47
CA PHE A 41 8.51 -24.26 11.54
C PHE A 41 7.06 -24.67 11.84
N ALA A 42 6.82 -25.84 12.48
CA ALA A 42 5.48 -26.44 12.59
C ALA A 42 4.49 -25.62 13.45
N ASP A 43 4.89 -25.16 14.64
CA ASP A 43 4.04 -24.34 15.52
C ASP A 43 3.72 -22.96 14.91
N SER A 44 4.65 -22.42 14.12
CA SER A 44 4.50 -21.09 13.51
C SER A 44 3.41 -21.07 12.43
N ALA A 45 3.24 -22.14 11.65
CA ALA A 45 2.30 -22.18 10.53
C ALA A 45 0.84 -22.25 11.00
N VAL A 46 0.58 -22.94 12.12
CA VAL A 46 -0.75 -23.08 12.72
C VAL A 46 -1.20 -21.78 13.36
N ILE A 47 -0.31 -21.12 14.13
CA ILE A 47 -0.55 -19.80 14.71
C ILE A 47 -0.83 -18.77 13.60
N LYS A 48 -0.05 -18.79 12.50
CA LYS A 48 -0.25 -17.94 11.31
C LYS A 48 -1.64 -18.12 10.68
N ARG A 49 -2.09 -19.37 10.51
CA ARG A 49 -3.42 -19.67 9.94
C ARG A 49 -4.55 -19.22 10.88
N ALA A 50 -4.41 -19.47 12.18
CA ALA A 50 -5.41 -19.09 13.17
C ALA A 50 -5.61 -17.56 13.23
N GLU A 51 -4.53 -16.78 13.23
CA GLU A 51 -4.59 -15.30 13.24
C GLU A 51 -5.31 -14.73 12.00
N LYS A 52 -5.15 -15.36 10.83
CA LYS A 52 -5.82 -14.92 9.60
C LYS A 52 -7.27 -15.36 9.54
N ILE A 53 -7.58 -16.58 9.99
CA ILE A 53 -8.96 -17.05 10.18
C ILE A 53 -9.70 -16.12 11.15
N PHE A 54 -9.06 -15.70 12.24
CA PHE A 54 -9.61 -14.71 13.16
C PHE A 54 -10.07 -13.45 12.43
N TYR A 55 -9.23 -12.86 11.60
CA TYR A 55 -9.60 -11.63 10.91
C TYR A 55 -10.68 -11.85 9.85
N VAL A 56 -10.65 -12.97 9.10
CA VAL A 56 -11.74 -13.31 8.17
C VAL A 56 -13.07 -13.41 8.91
N LEU A 57 -13.08 -14.14 10.03
CA LEU A 57 -14.26 -14.25 10.89
C LEU A 57 -14.67 -12.90 11.46
N PHE A 58 -13.71 -12.07 11.87
CA PHE A 58 -13.97 -10.72 12.37
C PHE A 58 -14.65 -9.83 11.32
N TYR A 59 -14.19 -9.82 10.06
CA TYR A 59 -14.83 -9.03 9.01
C TYR A 59 -16.22 -9.56 8.66
N VAL A 60 -16.36 -10.89 8.53
CA VAL A 60 -17.64 -11.52 8.15
C VAL A 60 -18.67 -11.37 9.28
N ILE A 61 -18.34 -11.83 10.48
CA ILE A 61 -19.22 -11.74 11.66
C ILE A 61 -19.45 -10.28 12.02
N GLY A 62 -18.41 -9.44 12.02
CA GLY A 62 -18.54 -8.01 12.30
C GLY A 62 -19.47 -7.31 11.31
N GLY A 63 -19.38 -7.64 10.02
CA GLY A 63 -20.29 -7.13 8.99
C GLY A 63 -21.74 -7.60 9.20
N LEU A 64 -21.95 -8.90 9.46
CA LEU A 64 -23.27 -9.47 9.73
C LEU A 64 -23.90 -8.88 11.01
N SER A 65 -23.14 -8.77 12.09
CA SER A 65 -23.56 -8.17 13.36
C SER A 65 -23.88 -6.68 13.22
N ALA A 66 -23.07 -5.94 12.46
CA ALA A 66 -23.35 -4.55 12.13
C ALA A 66 -24.67 -4.40 11.35
N PHE A 67 -24.93 -5.30 10.39
CA PHE A 67 -26.15 -5.29 9.58
C PHE A 67 -27.38 -5.66 10.41
N ALA A 68 -27.29 -6.72 11.22
CA ALA A 68 -28.34 -7.15 12.14
C ALA A 68 -28.72 -6.04 13.13
N SER A 69 -27.71 -5.35 13.70
CA SER A 69 -27.90 -4.22 14.61
C SER A 69 -28.66 -3.05 13.97
N LEU A 70 -28.46 -2.82 12.67
CA LEU A 70 -29.19 -1.78 11.92
C LEU A 70 -30.63 -2.19 11.60
N ARG A 71 -30.87 -3.47 11.25
CA ARG A 71 -32.21 -3.99 10.97
C ARG A 71 -33.09 -4.04 12.22
N LEU A 72 -32.49 -4.35 13.36
CA LEU A 72 -33.15 -4.39 14.67
C LEU A 72 -33.21 -3.02 15.36
N ARG A 73 -32.79 -1.94 14.71
CA ARG A 73 -32.74 -0.59 15.29
C ARG A 73 -34.07 -0.17 15.94
N LYS A 74 -35.21 -0.38 15.26
CA LYS A 74 -36.54 -0.03 15.80
C LYS A 74 -36.89 -0.82 17.06
N PHE A 75 -36.37 -2.04 17.19
CA PHE A 75 -36.56 -2.88 18.37
C PHE A 75 -35.72 -2.41 19.56
N PHE A 76 -34.55 -1.82 19.27
CA PHE A 76 -33.64 -1.27 20.29
C PHE A 76 -33.92 0.21 20.62
N GLU A 77 -34.62 0.97 19.79
CA GLU A 77 -35.01 2.36 20.05
C GLU A 77 -35.78 2.46 21.39
N GLY A 78 -35.18 3.13 22.38
CA GLY A 78 -35.72 3.28 23.74
C GLY A 78 -35.25 2.23 24.77
N ARG A 79 -34.73 1.08 24.35
CA ARG A 79 -34.17 0.02 25.24
C ARG A 79 -32.65 -0.16 25.09
N SER A 80 -32.02 0.57 24.16
CA SER A 80 -30.62 0.42 23.72
C SER A 80 -29.55 0.89 24.70
N LEU A 81 -29.90 1.59 25.78
CA LEU A 81 -28.91 2.12 26.72
C LEU A 81 -28.18 0.98 27.43
N ILE A 82 -28.88 -0.07 27.85
CA ILE A 82 -28.27 -1.21 28.57
C ILE A 82 -27.34 -2.00 27.64
N LEU A 83 -27.75 -2.31 26.41
CA LEU A 83 -26.90 -3.01 25.44
C LEU A 83 -25.68 -2.16 25.03
N PHE A 84 -25.85 -0.85 24.89
CA PHE A 84 -24.74 0.06 24.67
C PHE A 84 -23.82 0.15 25.90
N HIS A 85 -24.37 0.18 27.12
CA HIS A 85 -23.60 0.21 28.38
C HIS A 85 -22.85 -1.10 28.62
N VAL A 86 -23.48 -2.25 28.41
CA VAL A 86 -22.85 -3.58 28.53
C VAL A 86 -21.73 -3.73 27.50
N SER A 87 -21.93 -3.23 26.29
CA SER A 87 -20.91 -3.35 25.25
C SER A 87 -19.81 -2.29 25.35
N ALA A 88 -20.12 -1.07 25.80
CA ALA A 88 -19.12 -0.06 26.15
C ALA A 88 -18.33 -0.48 27.40
N LEU A 89 -18.98 -1.12 28.37
CA LEU A 89 -18.33 -1.75 29.52
C LEU A 89 -17.45 -2.93 29.08
N ALA A 90 -17.91 -3.78 28.15
CA ALA A 90 -17.07 -4.83 27.58
C ALA A 90 -15.86 -4.27 26.82
N ILE A 91 -16.03 -3.15 26.09
CA ILE A 91 -14.92 -2.42 25.45
C ILE A 91 -13.98 -1.84 26.50
N VAL A 92 -14.49 -1.22 27.57
CA VAL A 92 -13.69 -0.63 28.66
C VAL A 92 -12.96 -1.69 29.47
N VAL A 93 -13.59 -2.82 29.79
CA VAL A 93 -12.97 -3.97 30.48
C VAL A 93 -11.92 -4.64 29.59
N ALA A 94 -12.18 -4.77 28.29
CA ALA A 94 -11.17 -5.22 27.33
C ALA A 94 -10.03 -4.19 27.17
N LEU A 95 -10.32 -2.88 27.27
CA LEU A 95 -9.32 -1.81 27.29
C LEU A 95 -8.53 -1.78 28.60
N GLU A 96 -9.14 -2.16 29.72
CA GLU A 96 -8.55 -2.13 31.06
C GLU A 96 -7.52 -3.23 31.22
N ALA A 97 -7.88 -4.48 30.90
CA ALA A 97 -6.96 -5.62 30.86
C ALA A 97 -5.78 -5.36 29.91
N PHE A 98 -6.02 -4.57 28.87
CA PHE A 98 -5.04 -4.14 27.87
C PHE A 98 -4.14 -2.98 28.33
N LEU A 99 -4.68 -2.00 29.06
CA LEU A 99 -3.93 -0.87 29.60
C LEU A 99 -3.04 -1.28 30.78
N GLU A 100 -3.39 -2.37 31.45
CA GLU A 100 -2.64 -3.02 32.52
C GLU A 100 -1.28 -3.55 32.03
N ASP A 101 -1.22 -4.10 30.82
CA ASP A 101 0.01 -4.62 30.19
C ASP A 101 0.86 -3.53 29.50
N ALA A 102 0.26 -2.39 29.10
CA ALA A 102 0.88 -1.46 28.15
C ALA A 102 1.58 -0.23 28.75
N PHE A 103 1.33 0.13 30.02
CA PHE A 103 1.73 1.43 30.60
C PHE A 103 2.15 1.40 32.07
N GLN A 104 3.04 2.34 32.46
CA GLN A 104 3.19 2.71 33.87
C GLN A 104 1.88 3.28 34.43
N GLN A 105 1.57 2.92 35.66
CA GLN A 105 0.27 3.11 36.36
C GLN A 105 -0.34 4.53 36.24
N ARG A 106 0.48 5.59 36.20
CA ARG A 106 0.00 6.98 36.05
C ARG A 106 -0.49 7.33 34.65
N VAL A 107 0.17 6.86 33.60
CA VAL A 107 -0.23 7.12 32.20
C VAL A 107 -1.45 6.27 31.83
N ARG A 108 -1.53 5.06 32.40
CA ARG A 108 -2.73 4.19 32.38
C ARG A 108 -3.97 4.91 32.88
N MET A 109 -3.90 5.55 34.06
CA MET A 109 -5.06 6.26 34.63
C MET A 109 -5.47 7.46 33.77
N VAL A 110 -4.53 8.20 33.19
CA VAL A 110 -4.85 9.35 32.31
C VAL A 110 -5.47 8.87 31.00
N ALA A 111 -4.92 7.85 30.34
CA ALA A 111 -5.46 7.31 29.09
C ALA A 111 -6.83 6.65 29.29
N LEU A 112 -7.01 5.89 30.37
CA LEU A 112 -8.30 5.32 30.78
C LEU A 112 -9.30 6.45 31.06
N ALA A 113 -8.93 7.47 31.85
CA ALA A 113 -9.79 8.60 32.16
C ALA A 113 -10.16 9.43 30.93
N VAL A 114 -9.24 9.60 29.96
CA VAL A 114 -9.51 10.28 28.69
C VAL A 114 -10.42 9.44 27.79
N THR A 115 -10.24 8.12 27.75
CA THR A 115 -11.07 7.22 26.93
C THR A 115 -12.46 7.04 27.52
N VAL A 116 -12.54 6.79 28.83
CA VAL A 116 -13.78 6.77 29.61
C VAL A 116 -14.48 8.13 29.52
N GLY A 117 -13.73 9.23 29.64
CA GLY A 117 -14.21 10.58 29.42
C GLY A 117 -14.79 10.76 28.02
N ALA A 118 -14.05 10.43 26.96
CA ALA A 118 -14.51 10.56 25.57
C ALA A 118 -15.76 9.72 25.26
N VAL A 119 -15.86 8.52 25.85
CA VAL A 119 -17.02 7.62 25.71
C VAL A 119 -18.21 8.12 26.54
N LEU A 120 -17.99 8.73 27.71
CA LEU A 120 -19.04 9.18 28.63
C LEU A 120 -19.45 10.67 28.45
N ILE A 121 -18.65 11.50 27.77
CA ILE A 121 -18.93 12.92 27.50
C ILE A 121 -20.30 13.14 26.80
N PRO A 122 -20.74 12.31 25.83
CA PRO A 122 -22.08 12.40 25.25
C PRO A 122 -23.23 12.12 26.24
N PHE A 123 -22.92 11.58 27.43
CA PHE A 123 -23.89 11.09 28.41
C PHE A 123 -24.04 12.00 29.64
N VAL A 124 -22.99 12.74 30.03
CA VAL A 124 -23.05 13.70 31.17
C VAL A 124 -24.02 14.85 30.86
N LYS A 125 -24.16 15.22 29.59
CA LYS A 125 -25.27 16.07 29.17
C LYS A 125 -26.35 15.18 28.56
N ARG A 126 -27.56 15.18 29.16
CA ARG A 126 -28.82 14.65 28.63
C ARG A 126 -29.24 15.33 27.30
N ILE A 127 -28.32 15.55 26.37
CA ILE A 127 -28.64 16.13 25.08
C ILE A 127 -29.27 15.00 24.28
N ARG A 128 -30.56 15.15 23.96
CA ARG A 128 -31.14 14.53 22.78
C ARG A 128 -30.37 15.07 21.58
N THR A 129 -29.20 14.52 21.29
CA THR A 129 -28.48 14.82 20.07
C THR A 129 -29.02 13.91 19.00
N PRO A 130 -29.82 14.40 18.04
CA PRO A 130 -29.89 13.75 16.75
C PRO A 130 -28.48 13.83 16.17
N ILE A 131 -27.66 12.80 16.37
CA ILE A 131 -26.55 12.53 15.45
C ILE A 131 -27.25 12.25 14.13
N SER A 132 -27.42 13.28 13.32
CA SER A 132 -28.14 13.19 12.06
C SER A 132 -27.35 12.25 11.16
N ILE A 133 -27.88 11.05 10.97
CA ILE A 133 -27.37 10.09 9.98
C ILE A 133 -27.46 10.70 8.57
N LYS A 134 -28.26 11.75 8.37
CA LYS A 134 -28.42 12.42 7.08
C LYS A 134 -27.19 13.24 6.64
N GLY A 135 -26.17 13.41 7.51
CA GLY A 135 -25.07 14.37 7.31
C GLY A 135 -25.58 15.82 7.34
N ASP A 136 -24.71 16.81 7.14
CA ASP A 136 -25.16 18.19 6.94
C ASP A 136 -25.78 18.33 5.54
N GLU A 137 -27.02 18.81 5.45
CA GLU A 137 -27.77 18.97 4.20
C GLU A 137 -27.13 20.00 3.24
N ASP A 138 -26.22 20.83 3.75
CA ASP A 138 -25.55 21.92 3.01
C ASP A 138 -24.23 21.52 2.33
N VAL A 139 -23.76 20.27 2.47
CA VAL A 139 -22.43 19.87 1.98
C VAL A 139 -22.49 19.50 0.50
N ARG A 140 -21.94 20.37 -0.36
CA ARG A 140 -21.83 20.19 -1.81
C ARG A 140 -20.40 19.84 -2.22
N PRO A 141 -20.19 19.10 -3.32
CA PRO A 141 -18.86 18.87 -3.88
C PRO A 141 -18.18 20.21 -4.22
N ILE A 142 -16.93 20.38 -3.80
CA ILE A 142 -16.12 21.55 -4.13
C ILE A 142 -15.77 21.48 -5.62
N ALA A 143 -16.06 22.53 -6.40
CA ALA A 143 -15.68 22.54 -7.81
C ALA A 143 -14.15 22.53 -7.95
N PHE A 144 -13.63 21.86 -8.99
CA PHE A 144 -12.17 21.74 -9.18
C PHE A 144 -11.48 23.11 -9.30
N PHE A 145 -12.20 24.13 -9.80
CA PHE A 145 -11.73 25.49 -10.00
C PHE A 145 -11.95 26.43 -8.80
N GLU A 146 -12.52 25.96 -7.68
CA GLU A 146 -12.62 26.75 -6.44
C GLU A 146 -11.28 26.80 -5.68
N PHE A 147 -10.17 26.96 -6.42
CA PHE A 147 -8.81 27.02 -5.89
C PHE A 147 -8.45 28.47 -5.57
N GLY A 148 -8.25 28.76 -4.29
CA GLY A 148 -7.80 30.08 -3.84
C GLY A 148 -6.28 30.14 -3.63
N TRP A 149 -5.76 31.34 -3.41
CA TRP A 149 -4.34 31.55 -3.05
C TRP A 149 -3.90 30.76 -1.80
N ILE A 150 -4.80 30.55 -0.84
CA ILE A 150 -4.53 29.71 0.35
C ILE A 150 -4.30 28.25 -0.05
N ASP A 151 -5.09 27.71 -0.97
CA ASP A 151 -4.89 26.34 -1.45
C ASP A 151 -3.57 26.20 -2.22
N ALA A 152 -3.18 27.23 -2.98
CA ALA A 152 -1.87 27.27 -3.65
C ALA A 152 -0.71 27.30 -2.64
N ALA A 153 -0.83 28.09 -1.57
CA ALA A 153 0.16 28.14 -0.50
C ALA A 153 0.28 26.79 0.23
N LEU A 154 -0.84 26.14 0.56
CA LEU A 154 -0.87 24.83 1.22
C LEU A 154 -0.31 23.72 0.32
N VAL A 155 -0.64 23.73 -0.97
CA VAL A 155 -0.05 22.81 -1.96
C VAL A 155 1.45 23.03 -2.09
N THR A 156 1.90 24.28 -2.16
CA THR A 156 3.33 24.60 -2.24
C THR A 156 4.06 24.13 -0.99
N ALA A 157 3.47 24.33 0.19
CA ALA A 157 4.03 23.83 1.45
C ALA A 157 4.09 22.29 1.45
N LEU A 158 3.04 21.60 1.03
CA LEU A 158 3.02 20.14 0.95
C LEU A 158 4.06 19.59 -0.03
N LEU A 159 4.24 20.25 -1.18
CA LEU A 159 5.29 19.94 -2.14
C LEU A 159 6.68 20.18 -1.57
N ALA A 160 6.92 21.29 -0.87
CA ALA A 160 8.21 21.55 -0.21
C ALA A 160 8.53 20.52 0.88
N LEU A 161 7.51 19.99 1.55
CA LEU A 161 7.64 18.94 2.55
C LEU A 161 7.89 17.56 1.93
N THR A 162 7.40 17.31 0.72
CA THR A 162 7.43 16.00 0.04
C THR A 162 8.58 15.86 -0.95
N LEU A 163 8.91 16.91 -1.70
CA LEU A 163 9.92 16.84 -2.76
C LEU A 163 11.34 16.89 -2.16
N PRO A 164 12.28 16.15 -2.73
CA PRO A 164 13.65 16.14 -2.24
C PRO A 164 14.35 17.48 -2.55
N LEU A 165 15.18 17.95 -1.62
CA LEU A 165 16.01 19.14 -1.78
C LEU A 165 17.10 18.95 -2.85
N SER A 166 17.65 17.73 -2.95
CA SER A 166 18.69 17.40 -3.94
C SER A 166 18.44 16.02 -4.56
N VAL A 167 18.13 16.03 -5.86
CA VAL A 167 18.00 14.82 -6.69
C VAL A 167 19.35 14.12 -6.86
N GLN A 168 20.42 14.91 -7.00
CA GLN A 168 21.75 14.40 -7.30
C GLN A 168 22.35 13.58 -6.16
N ARG A 169 22.15 14.01 -4.90
CA ARG A 169 22.60 13.24 -3.74
C ARG A 169 21.96 11.85 -3.69
N LEU A 170 20.66 11.80 -3.88
CA LEU A 170 19.86 10.58 -3.78
C LEU A 170 20.14 9.59 -4.91
N ALA A 171 20.57 10.09 -6.08
CA ALA A 171 20.88 9.26 -7.23
C ALA A 171 22.02 8.27 -6.97
N SER A 172 23.09 8.67 -6.26
CA SER A 172 24.21 7.76 -5.96
C SER A 172 23.84 6.68 -4.93
N GLU A 173 23.03 7.04 -3.94
CA GLU A 173 22.53 6.10 -2.92
C GLU A 173 21.59 5.06 -3.56
N ALA A 174 20.68 5.49 -4.43
CA ALA A 174 19.80 4.59 -5.17
C ALA A 174 20.53 3.70 -6.20
N ALA A 175 21.64 4.18 -6.78
CA ALA A 175 22.40 3.45 -7.79
C ALA A 175 23.02 2.16 -7.27
N GLY A 176 23.38 2.11 -5.98
CA GLY A 176 23.96 0.93 -5.35
C GLY A 176 22.93 -0.02 -4.71
N ASN A 177 21.63 0.27 -4.79
CA ASN A 177 20.61 -0.50 -4.07
C ASN A 177 19.83 -1.45 -4.99
N PRO A 178 19.97 -2.78 -4.82
CA PRO A 178 19.24 -3.80 -5.58
C PRO A 178 17.71 -3.65 -5.55
N HIS A 179 17.18 -3.05 -4.49
CA HIS A 179 15.76 -2.83 -4.34
C HIS A 179 15.24 -1.79 -5.35
N ALA A 180 15.99 -0.71 -5.62
CA ALA A 180 15.62 0.26 -6.66
C ALA A 180 15.64 -0.37 -8.05
N VAL A 181 16.56 -1.31 -8.26
CA VAL A 181 16.77 -2.04 -9.51
C VAL A 181 15.62 -3.00 -9.78
N SER A 182 15.38 -3.93 -8.87
CA SER A 182 14.31 -4.92 -8.98
C SER A 182 12.92 -4.31 -9.11
N PHE A 183 12.68 -3.16 -8.47
CA PHE A 183 11.38 -2.49 -8.50
C PHE A 183 11.11 -1.73 -9.81
N LEU A 184 12.09 -0.97 -10.33
CA LEU A 184 11.85 -0.02 -11.43
C LEU A 184 12.95 -0.04 -12.50
N VAL A 185 14.21 0.13 -12.11
CA VAL A 185 15.30 0.34 -13.08
C VAL A 185 15.48 -0.89 -13.97
N GLY A 186 15.56 -2.09 -13.38
CA GLY A 186 15.78 -3.33 -14.13
C GLY A 186 14.68 -3.63 -15.14
N PRO A 187 13.40 -3.68 -14.73
CA PRO A 187 12.28 -3.82 -15.67
C PRO A 187 12.22 -2.72 -16.74
N ALA A 188 12.73 -1.51 -16.48
CA ALA A 188 12.78 -0.44 -17.46
C ALA A 188 13.89 -0.61 -18.52
N LEU A 189 14.98 -1.33 -18.22
CA LEU A 189 16.06 -1.57 -19.19
C LEU A 189 15.63 -2.46 -20.36
N TYR A 190 14.57 -3.26 -20.19
CA TYR A 190 14.05 -4.13 -21.27
C TYR A 190 13.54 -3.37 -22.49
N GLN A 191 13.29 -2.06 -22.38
CA GLN A 191 12.90 -1.26 -23.55
C GLN A 191 13.97 -1.15 -24.63
N PHE A 192 15.24 -1.46 -24.31
CA PHE A 192 16.33 -1.38 -25.29
C PHE A 192 16.18 -2.45 -26.39
N ALA A 193 15.25 -3.40 -26.20
CA ALA A 193 14.85 -4.38 -27.20
C ALA A 193 13.33 -4.31 -27.44
N ASP A 194 12.94 -4.58 -28.68
CA ASP A 194 11.54 -4.56 -29.11
C ASP A 194 10.84 -5.91 -28.87
N GLY A 195 9.51 -5.87 -28.76
CA GLY A 195 8.66 -7.07 -28.73
C GLY A 195 8.76 -7.92 -27.45
N LEU A 196 9.37 -7.39 -26.39
CA LEU A 196 9.49 -8.10 -25.12
C LEU A 196 8.19 -8.10 -24.33
N VAL A 197 7.82 -9.28 -23.83
CA VAL A 197 6.58 -9.51 -23.12
C VAL A 197 6.87 -9.80 -21.65
N PRO A 198 6.36 -8.98 -20.72
CA PRO A 198 6.49 -9.28 -19.31
C PRO A 198 5.86 -10.65 -18.96
N GLY A 199 6.53 -11.42 -18.10
CA GLY A 199 6.16 -12.78 -17.72
C GLY A 199 6.56 -13.90 -18.69
N ARG A 200 6.91 -13.54 -19.93
CA ARG A 200 7.57 -14.46 -20.87
C ARG A 200 9.07 -14.17 -20.94
N ASP A 201 9.41 -12.90 -21.17
CA ASP A 201 10.76 -12.44 -21.41
C ASP A 201 11.46 -11.92 -20.16
N PHE A 202 10.68 -11.38 -19.20
CA PHE A 202 11.19 -10.83 -17.94
C PHE A 202 10.12 -10.67 -16.86
N LEU A 203 10.53 -10.58 -15.60
CA LEU A 203 9.65 -10.38 -14.45
C LEU A 203 9.60 -8.90 -13.99
N SER A 204 8.41 -8.42 -13.63
CA SER A 204 8.21 -7.20 -12.84
C SER A 204 7.39 -7.51 -11.59
N PHE A 205 7.90 -7.15 -10.41
CA PHE A 205 7.38 -7.63 -9.12
C PHE A 205 6.02 -7.05 -8.70
N TYR A 206 5.68 -5.84 -9.14
CA TYR A 206 4.55 -5.10 -8.57
C TYR A 206 3.54 -4.63 -9.62
N GLY A 207 4.03 -4.16 -10.76
CA GLY A 207 3.24 -3.64 -11.85
C GLY A 207 4.11 -3.33 -13.05
N TYR A 208 3.49 -3.09 -14.20
CA TYR A 208 4.21 -2.95 -15.47
C TYR A 208 4.25 -1.50 -15.95
N GLY A 209 3.34 -0.66 -15.47
CA GLY A 209 3.23 0.74 -15.85
C GLY A 209 4.38 1.64 -15.42
N PRO A 210 4.88 1.56 -14.17
CA PRO A 210 5.95 2.45 -13.73
C PRO A 210 7.22 2.22 -14.54
N SER A 211 7.60 0.96 -14.75
CA SER A 211 8.79 0.59 -15.52
C SER A 211 8.63 0.87 -17.01
N TYR A 212 7.45 0.66 -17.60
CA TYR A 212 7.19 1.05 -18.98
C TYR A 212 7.33 2.56 -19.20
N LEU A 213 6.72 3.37 -18.33
CA LEU A 213 6.77 4.83 -18.45
C LEU A 213 8.15 5.38 -18.11
N PHE A 214 8.76 4.92 -17.02
CA PHE A 214 10.14 5.27 -16.67
C PHE A 214 11.12 4.86 -17.76
N GLY A 215 10.85 3.70 -18.37
CA GLY A 215 11.53 3.18 -19.55
C GLY A 215 11.78 4.29 -20.55
N ARG A 216 10.74 4.97 -21.04
CA ARG A 216 10.86 6.02 -22.08
C ARG A 216 11.85 7.16 -21.76
N PHE A 217 12.32 7.27 -20.53
CA PHE A 217 13.32 8.22 -20.06
C PHE A 217 14.71 7.62 -19.77
N VAL A 218 14.95 6.33 -19.96
CA VAL A 218 16.28 5.70 -19.84
C VAL A 218 17.12 6.10 -21.06
N ARG A 219 18.41 6.33 -20.82
CA ARG A 219 19.41 6.62 -21.83
C ARG A 219 20.69 5.85 -21.49
N THR A 220 21.64 5.86 -22.41
CA THR A 220 23.00 5.32 -22.24
C THR A 220 23.89 6.20 -21.34
N ASP A 221 23.32 6.71 -20.24
CA ASP A 221 24.04 7.47 -19.22
C ASP A 221 23.50 7.07 -17.83
N PRO A 222 24.26 6.29 -17.05
CA PRO A 222 23.89 5.87 -15.70
C PRO A 222 23.63 7.04 -14.74
N ASN A 223 24.28 8.20 -14.92
CA ASN A 223 24.02 9.37 -14.07
C ASN A 223 22.65 9.97 -14.39
N ALA A 224 22.36 10.21 -15.67
CA ALA A 224 21.05 10.69 -16.09
C ALA A 224 19.92 9.72 -15.72
N LEU A 225 20.18 8.41 -15.79
CA LEU A 225 19.23 7.36 -15.40
C LEU A 225 18.78 7.55 -13.94
N TYR A 226 19.71 7.64 -13.00
CA TYR A 226 19.36 7.73 -11.58
C TYR A 226 18.85 9.12 -11.17
N LEU A 227 19.27 10.20 -11.85
CA LEU A 227 18.63 11.51 -11.68
C LEU A 227 17.14 11.46 -12.08
N ARG A 228 16.83 10.84 -13.22
CA ARG A 228 15.46 10.68 -13.70
C ARG A 228 14.65 9.76 -12.83
N TYR A 229 15.26 8.70 -12.31
CA TYR A 229 14.65 7.78 -11.35
C TYR A 229 14.13 8.52 -10.12
N ILE A 230 14.99 9.33 -9.49
CA ILE A 230 14.60 10.11 -8.30
C ILE A 230 13.50 11.12 -8.65
N GLY A 231 13.63 11.83 -9.78
CA GLY A 231 12.59 12.74 -10.27
C GLY A 231 11.25 12.04 -10.49
N PHE A 232 11.26 10.86 -11.10
CA PHE A 232 10.06 10.05 -11.34
C PHE A 232 9.40 9.63 -10.02
N VAL A 233 10.17 9.09 -9.06
CA VAL A 233 9.66 8.73 -7.72
C VAL A 233 9.06 9.95 -7.01
N ALA A 234 9.72 11.11 -7.08
CA ALA A 234 9.25 12.35 -6.46
C ALA A 234 7.93 12.85 -7.09
N VAL A 235 7.78 12.77 -8.41
CA VAL A 235 6.52 13.11 -9.11
C VAL A 235 5.40 12.18 -8.66
N CYS A 236 5.65 10.87 -8.56
CA CYS A 236 4.65 9.91 -8.12
C CYS A 236 4.17 10.19 -6.68
N LEU A 237 5.11 10.51 -5.78
CA LEU A 237 4.79 10.92 -4.41
C LEU A 237 3.97 12.21 -4.37
N ALA A 238 4.32 13.20 -5.19
CA ALA A 238 3.57 14.45 -5.28
C ALA A 238 2.12 14.20 -5.73
N ILE A 239 1.91 13.42 -6.78
CA ILE A 239 0.56 13.06 -7.25
C ILE A 239 -0.26 12.39 -6.14
N TYR A 240 0.34 11.46 -5.40
CA TYR A 240 -0.31 10.79 -4.30
C TYR A 240 -0.73 11.76 -3.17
N HIS A 241 0.20 12.59 -2.67
CA HIS A 241 -0.11 13.50 -1.56
C HIS A 241 -1.05 14.64 -1.97
N LEU A 242 -0.94 15.16 -3.19
CA LEU A 242 -1.84 16.18 -3.71
C LEU A 242 -3.27 15.65 -3.91
N SER A 243 -3.41 14.43 -4.47
CA SER A 243 -4.72 13.81 -4.61
C SER A 243 -5.35 13.47 -3.24
N ALA A 244 -4.54 13.04 -2.26
CA ALA A 244 -4.97 12.84 -0.89
C ALA A 244 -5.47 14.14 -0.25
N TYR A 245 -4.71 15.24 -0.35
CA TYR A 245 -5.12 16.56 0.13
C TYR A 245 -6.47 16.98 -0.48
N TRP A 246 -6.62 16.80 -1.79
CA TRP A 246 -7.83 17.18 -2.51
C TRP A 246 -9.05 16.37 -2.06
N VAL A 247 -8.92 15.06 -1.95
CA VAL A 247 -9.97 14.17 -1.40
C VAL A 247 -10.35 14.58 0.01
N LEU A 248 -9.37 14.81 0.88
CA LEU A 248 -9.64 15.21 2.26
C LEU A 248 -10.28 16.60 2.34
N ARG A 249 -9.93 17.53 1.45
CA ARG A 249 -10.56 18.86 1.36
C ARG A 249 -12.03 18.75 0.98
N ASP A 250 -12.35 17.97 -0.04
CA ASP A 250 -13.74 17.75 -0.46
C ASP A 250 -14.53 16.94 0.59
N PHE A 251 -13.85 16.03 1.31
CA PHE A 251 -14.48 15.27 2.39
C PHE A 251 -14.81 16.12 3.62
N PHE A 252 -13.83 16.89 4.12
CA PHE A 252 -13.99 17.66 5.36
C PHE A 252 -14.58 19.05 5.16
N GLN A 253 -14.65 19.55 3.92
CA GLN A 253 -15.08 20.92 3.58
C GLN A 253 -14.29 21.99 4.34
N ASN A 254 -12.99 21.76 4.51
CA ASN A 254 -12.08 22.61 5.28
C ASN A 254 -10.71 22.62 4.58
N ARG A 255 -9.92 23.70 4.70
CA ARG A 255 -8.58 23.81 4.12
C ARG A 255 -7.45 23.37 5.07
N ALA A 256 -7.57 23.68 6.36
CA ALA A 256 -6.54 23.44 7.36
C ALA A 256 -6.49 21.97 7.84
N LEU A 257 -7.64 21.32 8.04
CA LEU A 257 -7.70 19.91 8.46
C LEU A 257 -7.06 18.95 7.44
N PRO A 258 -7.38 19.03 6.13
CA PRO A 258 -6.75 18.19 5.12
C PRO A 258 -5.25 18.38 5.03
N PHE A 259 -4.78 19.63 5.11
CA PHE A 259 -3.36 19.93 5.09
C PHE A 259 -2.64 19.32 6.30
N LEU A 260 -3.20 19.50 7.50
CA LEU A 260 -2.63 18.92 8.71
C LEU A 260 -2.62 17.39 8.66
N LEU A 261 -3.70 16.76 8.20
CA LEU A 261 -3.76 15.31 8.04
C LEU A 261 -2.78 14.80 6.98
N ALA A 262 -2.65 15.50 5.85
CA ALA A 262 -1.70 15.17 4.79
C ALA A 262 -0.24 15.33 5.27
N PHE A 263 0.06 16.37 6.05
CA PHE A 263 1.37 16.58 6.66
C PHE A 263 1.69 15.51 7.71
N VAL A 264 0.76 15.24 8.64
CA VAL A 264 0.89 14.19 9.65
C VAL A 264 1.16 12.85 8.98
N PHE A 265 0.41 12.55 7.93
CA PHE A 265 0.60 11.34 7.16
C PHE A 265 1.94 11.28 6.44
N LEU A 266 2.35 12.37 5.77
CA LEU A 266 3.66 12.48 5.17
C LEU A 266 4.75 12.23 6.20
N ALA A 267 4.65 12.77 7.42
CA ALA A 267 5.63 12.53 8.47
C ALA A 267 5.60 11.06 8.96
N LEU A 268 4.43 10.41 8.95
CA LEU A 268 4.26 9.06 9.48
C LEU A 268 4.64 7.94 8.49
N CYS A 269 4.49 8.18 7.19
CA CYS A 269 4.76 7.21 6.14
C CYS A 269 6.21 7.14 5.68
N GLN A 270 7.11 7.77 6.42
CA GLN A 270 8.51 7.86 6.06
C GLN A 270 9.25 6.72 6.71
N TYR A 271 9.98 6.00 5.88
CA TYR A 271 10.81 4.87 6.25
C TYR A 271 12.28 5.31 6.25
N GLY A 272 12.99 5.03 7.35
CA GLY A 272 14.19 5.77 7.72
C GLY A 272 15.50 5.00 7.57
N ALA A 273 16.40 5.58 6.75
CA ALA A 273 17.86 5.67 6.92
C ALA A 273 18.47 6.62 5.86
N GLY A 274 17.71 7.61 5.35
CA GLY A 274 18.03 8.28 4.08
C GLY A 274 17.66 7.45 2.84
N ASP A 275 17.45 6.15 2.99
CA ASP A 275 17.10 5.18 1.95
C ASP A 275 15.66 5.27 1.38
N ALA A 276 14.89 6.30 1.73
CA ALA A 276 13.50 6.42 1.29
C ALA A 276 13.35 6.29 -0.24
N PHE A 277 14.30 6.85 -0.99
CA PHE A 277 14.32 6.75 -2.45
C PHE A 277 15.06 5.51 -2.99
N ALA A 278 15.88 4.84 -2.17
CA ALA A 278 16.56 3.60 -2.56
C ALA A 278 15.64 2.36 -2.39
N GLY A 279 14.61 2.47 -1.54
CA GLY A 279 13.56 1.47 -1.34
C GLY A 279 12.18 1.94 -1.80
N PRO A 280 11.93 2.15 -3.11
CA PRO A 280 10.69 2.74 -3.63
C PRO A 280 9.42 1.92 -3.32
N SER A 281 9.54 0.61 -3.11
CA SER A 281 8.41 -0.22 -2.65
C SER A 281 8.07 0.02 -1.16
N SER A 282 8.83 0.80 -0.40
CA SER A 282 8.39 1.25 0.92
C SER A 282 7.54 2.51 0.82
N LEU A 283 7.52 3.18 -0.33
CA LEU A 283 6.88 4.48 -0.56
C LEU A 283 5.47 4.38 -1.14
N ALA A 284 4.78 5.51 -1.10
CA ALA A 284 3.41 5.64 -1.55
C ALA A 284 3.23 5.63 -3.08
N ILE A 285 4.32 5.53 -3.85
CA ILE A 285 4.30 5.50 -5.31
C ILE A 285 3.42 4.39 -5.88
N ARG A 286 3.20 3.29 -5.13
CA ARG A 286 2.32 2.19 -5.55
C ARG A 286 0.84 2.55 -5.47
N TYR A 287 0.50 3.51 -4.62
CA TYR A 287 -0.86 3.91 -4.30
C TYR A 287 -1.28 5.20 -5.02
N MET A 288 -0.50 5.63 -6.02
CA MET A 288 -0.63 6.94 -6.69
C MET A 288 -2.06 7.26 -7.15
N PHE A 289 -2.81 6.26 -7.61
CA PHE A 289 -4.16 6.43 -8.17
C PHE A 289 -5.31 6.20 -7.18
N VAL A 290 -5.03 5.76 -5.96
CA VAL A 290 -6.06 5.34 -4.99
C VAL A 290 -6.96 6.51 -4.59
N PHE A 291 -6.38 7.68 -4.29
CA PHE A 291 -7.18 8.86 -3.94
C PHE A 291 -7.86 9.49 -5.15
N ILE A 292 -7.25 9.40 -6.32
CA ILE A 292 -7.90 9.84 -7.58
C ILE A 292 -9.17 9.02 -7.80
N ALA A 293 -9.07 7.69 -7.72
CA ALA A 293 -10.23 6.79 -7.80
C ALA A 293 -11.26 7.07 -6.70
N THR A 294 -10.80 7.30 -5.46
CA THR A 294 -11.66 7.64 -4.32
C THR A 294 -12.48 8.90 -4.58
N GLY A 295 -11.85 9.97 -5.09
CA GLY A 295 -12.51 11.23 -5.43
C GLY A 295 -13.54 11.07 -6.53
N ILE A 296 -13.18 10.39 -7.62
CA ILE A 296 -14.10 10.16 -8.75
C ILE A 296 -15.28 9.28 -8.31
N LEU A 297 -15.02 8.20 -7.57
CA LEU A 297 -16.05 7.29 -7.09
C LEU A 297 -17.02 7.97 -6.11
N ALA A 298 -16.51 8.73 -5.13
CA ALA A 298 -17.36 9.46 -4.20
C ALA A 298 -18.29 10.44 -4.91
N ARG A 299 -17.78 11.15 -5.94
CA ARG A 299 -18.58 12.05 -6.76
C ARG A 299 -19.57 11.32 -7.66
N PHE A 300 -19.16 10.22 -8.30
CA PHE A 300 -20.03 9.35 -9.09
C PHE A 300 -21.23 8.84 -8.29
N MET A 301 -21.00 8.44 -7.03
CA MET A 301 -22.04 7.97 -6.14
C MET A 301 -23.14 9.04 -5.94
N ILE A 302 -22.80 10.33 -5.90
CA ILE A 302 -23.76 11.43 -5.74
C ILE A 302 -24.36 11.87 -7.07
N GLN A 303 -23.53 12.04 -8.10
CA GLN A 303 -23.90 12.55 -9.41
C GLN A 303 -23.38 11.59 -10.48
N PRO A 304 -24.11 10.49 -10.75
CA PRO A 304 -23.67 9.49 -11.72
C PRO A 304 -23.72 10.09 -13.13
N SER A 305 -22.61 9.99 -13.85
CA SER A 305 -22.53 10.32 -15.27
C SER A 305 -21.67 9.28 -16.00
N GLY A 306 -21.95 9.09 -17.30
CA GLY A 306 -21.14 8.20 -18.15
C GLY A 306 -19.66 8.60 -18.18
N TRP A 307 -19.38 9.91 -18.19
CA TRP A 307 -18.03 10.45 -18.11
C TRP A 307 -17.32 10.08 -16.80
N SER A 308 -17.99 10.24 -15.65
CA SER A 308 -17.40 9.85 -14.36
C SER A 308 -17.21 8.33 -14.23
N LEU A 309 -18.08 7.51 -14.84
CA LEU A 309 -17.91 6.06 -14.90
C LEU A 309 -16.68 5.69 -15.74
N ALA A 310 -16.56 6.30 -16.93
CA ALA A 310 -15.43 6.09 -17.82
C ALA A 310 -14.10 6.55 -17.17
N ALA A 311 -14.09 7.71 -16.51
CA ALA A 311 -12.95 8.20 -15.78
C ALA A 311 -12.56 7.27 -14.62
N LEU A 312 -13.55 6.75 -13.86
CA LEU A 312 -13.30 5.79 -12.79
C LEU A 312 -12.73 4.49 -13.35
N SER A 313 -13.31 3.94 -14.41
CA SER A 313 -12.82 2.74 -15.10
C SER A 313 -11.39 2.93 -15.61
N ALA A 314 -11.09 4.08 -16.23
CA ALA A 314 -9.76 4.40 -16.71
C ALA A 314 -8.76 4.49 -15.55
N VAL A 315 -9.07 5.21 -14.48
CA VAL A 315 -8.16 5.34 -13.33
C VAL A 315 -7.94 4.00 -12.63
N CYS A 316 -8.97 3.16 -12.48
CA CYS A 316 -8.82 1.81 -11.93
C CYS A 316 -7.98 0.90 -12.84
N ALA A 317 -8.19 0.94 -14.16
CA ALA A 317 -7.38 0.20 -15.12
C ALA A 317 -5.91 0.65 -15.09
N VAL A 318 -5.67 1.96 -15.11
CA VAL A 318 -4.32 2.53 -14.97
C VAL A 318 -3.72 2.16 -13.61
N SER A 319 -4.52 2.12 -12.54
CA SER A 319 -4.04 1.67 -11.22
C SER A 319 -3.60 0.20 -11.23
N ILE A 320 -4.32 -0.69 -11.93
CA ILE A 320 -3.93 -2.10 -12.08
C ILE A 320 -2.64 -2.19 -12.91
N PHE A 321 -2.58 -1.47 -14.03
CA PHE A 321 -1.38 -1.40 -14.86
C PHE A 321 -0.16 -0.89 -14.06
N TRP A 322 -0.38 0.12 -13.22
CA TRP A 322 0.65 0.77 -12.40
C TRP A 322 1.15 -0.13 -11.27
N ASN A 323 0.23 -0.76 -10.54
CA ASN A 323 0.53 -1.72 -9.49
C ASN A 323 -0.63 -2.72 -9.40
N THR A 324 -0.40 -3.93 -9.90
CA THR A 324 -1.44 -4.93 -10.14
C THR A 324 -2.25 -5.23 -8.88
N GLU A 325 -1.57 -5.49 -7.76
CA GLU A 325 -2.21 -5.84 -6.50
C GLU A 325 -3.07 -4.69 -5.94
N THR A 326 -2.47 -3.48 -5.77
CA THR A 326 -3.22 -2.33 -5.22
C THR A 326 -4.28 -1.80 -6.17
N GLY A 327 -4.07 -1.93 -7.48
CA GLY A 327 -5.06 -1.59 -8.49
C GLY A 327 -6.27 -2.51 -8.45
N ILE A 328 -6.08 -3.83 -8.30
CA ILE A 328 -7.18 -4.79 -8.13
C ILE A 328 -7.97 -4.47 -6.87
N TYR A 329 -7.28 -4.13 -5.78
CA TYR A 329 -7.92 -3.67 -4.55
C TYR A 329 -8.73 -2.38 -4.74
N THR A 330 -8.20 -1.42 -5.50
CA THR A 330 -8.92 -0.17 -5.82
C THR A 330 -10.15 -0.44 -6.69
N TRP A 331 -10.04 -1.35 -7.67
CA TRP A 331 -11.16 -1.81 -8.48
C TRP A 331 -12.23 -2.52 -7.62
N LEU A 332 -11.82 -3.39 -6.69
CA LEU A 332 -12.72 -4.08 -5.76
C LEU A 332 -13.50 -3.09 -4.90
N VAL A 333 -12.85 -2.06 -4.36
CA VAL A 333 -13.52 -0.97 -3.64
C VAL A 333 -14.60 -0.32 -4.50
N GLY A 334 -14.29 -0.05 -5.78
CA GLY A 334 -15.25 0.44 -6.76
C GLY A 334 -16.48 -0.47 -6.88
N CYS A 335 -16.27 -1.76 -7.13
CA CYS A 335 -17.34 -2.75 -7.23
C CYS A 335 -18.20 -2.79 -5.95
N THR A 336 -17.57 -2.83 -4.77
CA THR A 336 -18.28 -2.90 -3.49
C THR A 336 -19.08 -1.63 -3.20
N ALA A 337 -18.51 -0.45 -3.46
CA ALA A 337 -19.21 0.82 -3.27
C ALA A 337 -20.41 0.96 -4.23
N LEU A 338 -20.23 0.61 -5.50
CA LEU A 338 -21.32 0.60 -6.49
C LEU A 338 -22.42 -0.41 -6.13
N SER A 339 -22.07 -1.53 -5.49
CA SER A 339 -23.04 -2.52 -5.01
C SER A 339 -23.98 -1.96 -3.93
N ALA A 340 -23.57 -0.94 -3.16
CA ALA A 340 -24.47 -0.25 -2.24
C ALA A 340 -25.66 0.40 -2.97
N ARG A 341 -25.54 0.67 -4.28
CA ARG A 341 -26.60 1.20 -5.13
C ARG A 341 -27.53 0.12 -5.68
N VAL A 342 -27.12 -1.14 -5.70
CA VAL A 342 -28.02 -2.27 -6.02
C VAL A 342 -29.14 -2.37 -4.98
N LEU A 343 -28.86 -1.99 -3.73
CA LEU A 343 -29.87 -1.86 -2.67
C LEU A 343 -30.93 -0.78 -2.97
N GLU A 344 -30.69 0.11 -3.94
CA GLU A 344 -31.66 1.08 -4.47
C GLU A 344 -32.56 0.48 -5.56
N LYS A 345 -32.55 -0.85 -5.75
CA LYS A 345 -33.20 -1.57 -6.86
C LYS A 345 -32.70 -1.16 -8.24
N ARG A 346 -31.53 -0.51 -8.34
CA ARG A 346 -30.83 -0.32 -9.60
C ARG A 346 -30.19 -1.64 -10.00
N TRP A 347 -30.44 -2.08 -11.23
CA TRP A 347 -29.86 -3.30 -11.80
C TRP A 347 -28.32 -3.26 -11.76
N PRO A 348 -27.62 -4.42 -11.71
CA PRO A 348 -26.17 -4.51 -11.50
C PRO A 348 -25.31 -3.97 -12.66
N TRP A 349 -25.94 -3.29 -13.64
CA TRP A 349 -25.26 -2.79 -14.83
C TRP A 349 -24.12 -1.83 -14.50
N GLU A 350 -24.17 -1.06 -13.40
CA GLU A 350 -23.09 -0.10 -13.10
C GLU A 350 -21.80 -0.83 -12.79
N VAL A 351 -21.90 -1.93 -12.02
CA VAL A 351 -20.77 -2.79 -11.66
C VAL A 351 -20.26 -3.52 -12.91
N VAL A 352 -21.16 -4.05 -13.73
CA VAL A 352 -20.82 -4.74 -14.99
C VAL A 352 -20.15 -3.79 -15.97
N ALA A 353 -20.72 -2.59 -16.19
CA ALA A 353 -20.17 -1.57 -17.09
C ALA A 353 -18.82 -1.05 -16.58
N PHE A 354 -18.71 -0.74 -15.28
CA PHE A 354 -17.46 -0.34 -14.65
C PHE A 354 -16.37 -1.41 -14.84
N THR A 355 -16.70 -2.67 -14.58
CA THR A 355 -15.77 -3.81 -14.68
C THR A 355 -15.38 -4.07 -16.12
N GLY A 356 -16.36 -4.19 -17.03
CA GLY A 356 -16.13 -4.43 -18.45
C GLY A 356 -15.27 -3.33 -19.06
N LEU A 357 -15.59 -2.06 -18.79
CA LEU A 357 -14.82 -0.94 -19.30
C LEU A 357 -13.40 -0.88 -18.70
N SER A 358 -13.23 -1.17 -17.40
CA SER A 358 -11.90 -1.25 -16.78
C SER A 358 -11.05 -2.35 -17.43
N ALA A 359 -11.63 -3.53 -17.68
CA ALA A 359 -10.95 -4.64 -18.33
C ALA A 359 -10.55 -4.31 -19.77
N VAL A 360 -11.45 -3.71 -20.55
CA VAL A 360 -11.15 -3.26 -21.93
C VAL A 360 -10.03 -2.23 -21.94
N ILE A 361 -10.09 -1.20 -21.08
CA ILE A 361 -9.04 -0.18 -21.01
C ILE A 361 -7.71 -0.80 -20.58
N LEU A 362 -7.72 -1.69 -19.58
CA LEU A 362 -6.51 -2.38 -19.13
C LEU A 362 -5.87 -3.21 -20.25
N LEU A 363 -6.69 -3.93 -21.02
CA LEU A 363 -6.22 -4.70 -22.18
C LEU A 363 -5.59 -3.79 -23.23
N VAL A 364 -6.24 -2.66 -23.55
CA VAL A 364 -5.72 -1.66 -24.48
C VAL A 364 -4.39 -1.09 -23.99
N LEU A 365 -4.26 -0.80 -22.69
CA LEU A 365 -3.00 -0.32 -22.10
C LEU A 365 -1.87 -1.35 -22.26
N PHE A 366 -2.14 -2.63 -21.98
CA PHE A 366 -1.13 -3.67 -22.14
C PHE A 366 -0.73 -3.90 -23.60
N VAL A 367 -1.70 -3.94 -24.52
CA VAL A 367 -1.43 -4.11 -25.96
C VAL A 367 -0.66 -2.90 -26.50
N ALA A 368 -1.01 -1.68 -26.07
CA ALA A 368 -0.28 -0.47 -26.44
C ALA A 368 1.14 -0.42 -25.86
N ALA A 369 1.35 -1.02 -24.67
CA ALA A 369 2.65 -1.02 -24.01
C ALA A 369 3.61 -2.09 -24.54
N PHE A 370 3.12 -3.31 -24.77
CA PHE A 370 3.97 -4.48 -25.03
C PHE A 370 3.54 -5.29 -26.27
N GLY A 371 2.60 -4.76 -27.07
CA GLY A 371 2.12 -5.41 -28.30
C GLY A 371 1.11 -6.55 -28.04
N PRO A 372 0.63 -7.21 -29.11
CA PRO A 372 -0.45 -8.22 -29.03
C PRO A 372 -0.05 -9.50 -28.30
N ALA A 373 1.25 -9.74 -28.07
CA ALA A 373 1.71 -10.96 -27.40
C ALA A 373 1.31 -11.04 -25.90
N VAL A 374 0.85 -9.93 -25.30
CA VAL A 374 0.20 -9.93 -23.98
C VAL A 374 -1.16 -10.65 -23.94
N LEU A 375 -1.72 -10.98 -25.10
CA LEU A 375 -2.96 -11.79 -25.18
C LEU A 375 -2.70 -13.30 -24.97
N SER A 376 -1.45 -13.69 -24.70
CA SER A 376 -1.06 -15.06 -24.40
C SER A 376 -1.50 -15.50 -23.00
N MET A 377 -1.68 -16.82 -22.83
CA MET A 377 -1.97 -17.40 -21.51
C MET A 377 -0.79 -17.21 -20.54
N ASP A 378 0.46 -17.22 -21.02
CA ASP A 378 1.65 -17.01 -20.20
C ASP A 378 1.61 -15.65 -19.51
N PHE A 379 1.28 -14.59 -20.26
CA PHE A 379 1.11 -13.26 -19.70
C PHE A 379 0.01 -13.22 -18.63
N LEU A 380 -1.14 -13.86 -18.89
CA LEU A 380 -2.24 -13.91 -17.92
C LEU A 380 -1.84 -14.63 -16.61
N HIS A 381 -1.13 -15.76 -16.70
CA HIS A 381 -0.66 -16.48 -15.53
C HIS A 381 0.30 -15.62 -14.70
N VAL A 382 1.23 -14.91 -15.34
CA VAL A 382 2.18 -14.06 -14.61
C VAL A 382 1.51 -12.78 -14.08
N LEU A 383 0.57 -12.18 -14.82
CA LEU A 383 -0.20 -11.03 -14.34
C LEU A 383 -0.98 -11.37 -13.06
N LEU A 384 -1.51 -12.59 -12.97
CA LEU A 384 -2.26 -13.08 -11.81
C LEU A 384 -1.37 -13.74 -10.75
N ALA A 385 -0.13 -14.10 -11.07
CA ALA A 385 0.80 -14.76 -10.15
C ALA A 385 1.04 -13.97 -8.86
N PRO A 386 1.18 -12.62 -8.86
CA PRO A 386 1.24 -11.84 -7.62
C PRO A 386 0.01 -12.05 -6.74
N ILE A 387 -1.19 -12.20 -7.32
CA ILE A 387 -2.39 -12.51 -6.55
C ILE A 387 -2.21 -13.87 -5.89
N GLY A 388 -1.80 -14.91 -6.62
CA GLY A 388 -1.59 -16.26 -6.06
C GLY A 388 -0.45 -16.35 -5.04
N LEU A 389 0.72 -15.79 -5.33
CA LEU A 389 1.90 -15.79 -4.46
C LEU A 389 1.65 -14.96 -3.19
N HIS A 390 1.07 -13.77 -3.31
CA HIS A 390 0.74 -12.99 -2.13
C HIS A 390 -0.47 -13.58 -1.40
N SER A 391 -1.49 -14.15 -2.07
CA SER A 391 -2.67 -14.71 -1.39
C SER A 391 -2.51 -16.14 -0.83
N VAL A 392 -1.50 -16.91 -1.24
CA VAL A 392 -1.30 -18.27 -0.75
C VAL A 392 0.01 -18.40 0.02
N SER A 393 1.12 -17.91 -0.55
CA SER A 393 2.44 -18.04 0.06
C SER A 393 2.60 -17.11 1.26
N ASN A 394 2.14 -15.85 1.17
CA ASN A 394 2.20 -14.94 2.31
C ASN A 394 1.08 -15.17 3.32
N TRP A 395 -0.04 -15.81 2.95
CA TRP A 395 -1.06 -16.30 3.89
C TRP A 395 -0.46 -17.26 4.93
N VAL A 396 0.54 -18.05 4.57
CA VAL A 396 1.17 -19.02 5.49
C VAL A 396 2.60 -18.63 5.89
N GLY A 397 3.24 -17.68 5.19
CA GLY A 397 4.66 -17.37 5.33
C GLY A 397 5.06 -16.52 6.54
N VAL A 398 4.28 -15.48 6.89
CA VAL A 398 4.69 -14.45 7.87
C VAL A 398 3.69 -14.35 9.04
N THR A 399 4.19 -14.44 10.27
CA THR A 399 3.39 -14.24 11.51
C THR A 399 2.97 -12.78 11.64
N ILE A 400 1.75 -12.56 12.13
CA ILE A 400 1.37 -11.26 12.64
C ILE A 400 1.84 -11.27 14.09
N ASN A 401 2.99 -10.66 14.42
CA ASN A 401 3.41 -10.61 15.81
C ASN A 401 2.60 -9.53 16.54
N TRP A 402 1.50 -9.95 17.18
CA TRP A 402 0.66 -9.10 18.02
C TRP A 402 1.42 -8.78 19.31
N HIS A 403 1.58 -7.50 19.62
CA HIS A 403 1.87 -7.08 20.99
C HIS A 403 0.67 -6.30 21.50
N PRO A 404 0.05 -6.74 22.62
CA PRO A 404 -0.96 -5.94 23.28
C PRO A 404 -0.40 -4.54 23.60
N GLY A 405 -1.20 -3.51 23.37
CA GLY A 405 -0.81 -2.09 23.33
C GLY A 405 -1.48 -1.35 22.15
N PHE A 406 -1.16 -0.09 21.87
CA PHE A 406 -1.89 0.72 20.87
C PHE A 406 -2.09 0.10 19.48
N GLY A 407 -1.32 -0.93 19.09
CA GLY A 407 -1.59 -1.78 17.94
C GLY A 407 -3.02 -2.34 17.90
N THR A 408 -3.66 -2.62 19.03
CA THR A 408 -5.07 -3.08 19.09
C THR A 408 -6.07 -2.04 18.60
N VAL A 409 -5.78 -0.74 18.76
CA VAL A 409 -6.61 0.32 18.18
C VAL A 409 -6.58 0.22 16.66
N TYR A 410 -5.39 0.08 16.09
CA TYR A 410 -5.20 -0.07 14.65
C TYR A 410 -5.75 -1.41 14.11
N GLN A 411 -5.64 -2.48 14.87
CA GLN A 411 -5.93 -3.84 14.42
C GLN A 411 -7.38 -4.30 14.67
N LEU A 412 -8.09 -3.72 15.66
CA LEU A 412 -9.47 -4.09 16.00
C LEU A 412 -10.42 -2.91 15.92
N ILE A 413 -10.08 -1.79 16.57
CA ILE A 413 -11.01 -0.65 16.72
C ILE A 413 -11.22 0.06 15.38
N LEU A 414 -10.14 0.43 14.67
CA LEU A 414 -10.24 1.12 13.37
C LEU A 414 -10.96 0.26 12.31
N PRO A 415 -10.65 -1.04 12.16
CA PRO A 415 -11.44 -1.96 11.34
C PRO A 415 -12.92 -2.04 11.73
N ALA A 416 -13.24 -2.17 13.01
CA ALA A 416 -14.63 -2.21 13.47
C ALA A 416 -15.38 -0.90 13.18
N MET A 417 -14.72 0.25 13.37
CA MET A 417 -15.27 1.55 13.00
C MET A 417 -15.53 1.63 11.49
N ALA A 418 -14.61 1.14 10.66
CA ALA A 418 -14.79 1.13 9.21
C ALA A 418 -15.91 0.18 8.77
N ILE A 419 -15.98 -1.06 9.29
CA ILE A 419 -17.09 -1.98 9.03
C ILE A 419 -18.43 -1.34 9.42
N GLY A 420 -18.50 -0.79 10.64
CA GLY A 420 -19.70 -0.13 11.14
C GLY A 420 -20.10 1.08 10.27
N THR A 421 -19.13 1.86 9.77
CA THR A 421 -19.36 2.93 8.80
C THR A 421 -19.90 2.40 7.48
N VAL A 422 -19.24 1.42 6.85
CA VAL A 422 -19.66 0.85 5.55
C VAL A 422 -21.09 0.36 5.61
N VAL A 423 -21.41 -0.49 6.59
CA VAL A 423 -22.75 -1.07 6.72
C VAL A 423 -23.78 0.02 7.04
N SER A 424 -23.46 0.95 7.95
CA SER A 424 -24.39 2.03 8.30
C SER A 424 -24.65 2.98 7.14
N VAL A 425 -23.62 3.33 6.36
CA VAL A 425 -23.76 4.22 5.21
C VAL A 425 -24.50 3.53 4.07
N ALA A 426 -24.10 2.30 3.71
CA ALA A 426 -24.74 1.52 2.65
C ALA A 426 -26.23 1.25 2.94
N ALA A 427 -26.57 0.86 4.18
CA ALA A 427 -27.95 0.57 4.55
C ALA A 427 -28.88 1.79 4.53
N THR A 428 -28.33 3.01 4.65
CA THR A 428 -29.11 4.26 4.64
C THR A 428 -28.87 5.09 3.40
N TRP A 429 -28.15 4.55 2.41
CA TRP A 429 -27.71 5.26 1.22
C TRP A 429 -28.88 5.88 0.43
N ALA A 430 -29.92 5.09 0.13
CA ALA A 430 -31.06 5.51 -0.68
C ALA A 430 -31.80 6.76 -0.15
N GLY A 431 -31.80 7.00 1.16
CA GLY A 431 -32.52 8.10 1.80
C GLY A 431 -31.65 9.23 2.34
N CYS A 432 -30.32 9.11 2.26
CA CYS A 432 -29.35 10.01 2.91
C CYS A 432 -28.11 10.20 2.02
N ARG A 433 -28.28 10.64 0.78
CA ARG A 433 -27.15 10.83 -0.15
C ARG A 433 -26.50 12.20 0.05
N ASN A 434 -25.21 12.20 0.37
CA ASN A 434 -24.37 13.40 0.35
C ASN A 434 -22.90 13.02 0.14
N ILE A 435 -22.09 13.99 -0.27
CA ILE A 435 -20.70 13.76 -0.65
C ILE A 435 -19.83 13.28 0.53
N GLU A 436 -20.09 13.77 1.73
CA GLU A 436 -19.40 13.35 2.97
C GLU A 436 -19.59 11.84 3.22
N ARG A 437 -20.82 11.34 3.05
CA ARG A 437 -21.15 9.92 3.20
C ARG A 437 -20.58 9.06 2.08
N ALA A 438 -20.52 9.58 0.86
CA ALA A 438 -19.85 8.89 -0.23
C ALA A 438 -18.35 8.70 0.09
N TYR A 439 -17.67 9.75 0.55
CA TYR A 439 -16.28 9.65 1.01
C TYR A 439 -16.12 8.70 2.20
N LEU A 440 -17.01 8.73 3.20
CA LEU A 440 -16.98 7.80 4.32
C LEU A 440 -17.08 6.34 3.88
N LEU A 441 -18.00 6.03 2.96
CA LEU A 441 -18.16 4.69 2.43
C LEU A 441 -16.89 4.25 1.71
N VAL A 442 -16.41 5.07 0.77
CA VAL A 442 -15.25 4.72 -0.06
C VAL A 442 -13.97 4.63 0.76
N LEU A 443 -13.66 5.62 1.61
CA LEU A 443 -12.47 5.61 2.46
C LEU A 443 -12.51 4.46 3.47
N SER A 444 -13.69 4.11 4.02
CA SER A 444 -13.79 2.93 4.90
C SER A 444 -13.52 1.64 4.14
N LEU A 445 -14.01 1.50 2.91
CA LEU A 445 -13.70 0.34 2.05
C LEU A 445 -12.21 0.27 1.68
N VAL A 446 -11.60 1.41 1.30
CA VAL A 446 -10.14 1.49 1.07
C VAL A 446 -9.37 1.04 2.31
N ALA A 447 -9.75 1.52 3.49
CA ALA A 447 -9.11 1.17 4.75
C ALA A 447 -9.21 -0.34 5.05
N LEU A 448 -10.38 -0.94 4.84
CA LEU A 448 -10.60 -2.38 5.05
C LEU A 448 -9.78 -3.24 4.08
N VAL A 449 -9.74 -2.87 2.80
CA VAL A 449 -8.97 -3.62 1.80
C VAL A 449 -7.46 -3.48 2.03
N PHE A 450 -6.99 -2.29 2.42
CA PHE A 450 -5.57 -2.09 2.77
C PHE A 450 -5.19 -2.80 4.07
N MET A 451 -6.13 -2.98 4.99
CA MET A 451 -5.93 -3.83 6.17
C MET A 451 -5.86 -5.31 5.80
N ALA A 452 -6.73 -5.78 4.90
CA ALA A 452 -6.66 -7.15 4.38
C ALA A 452 -5.31 -7.40 3.69
N LYS A 453 -4.79 -6.41 2.95
CA LYS A 453 -3.44 -6.41 2.39
C LYS A 453 -2.36 -6.53 3.47
N TRP A 454 -2.45 -5.75 4.55
CA TRP A 454 -1.51 -5.81 5.66
C TRP A 454 -1.52 -7.17 6.38
N MET A 455 -2.71 -7.72 6.65
CA MET A 455 -2.87 -9.04 7.26
C MET A 455 -2.32 -10.15 6.37
N ASN A 456 -2.41 -9.97 5.06
CA ASN A 456 -1.80 -10.86 4.11
C ASN A 456 -0.26 -10.85 4.20
N ARG A 457 0.35 -9.85 4.88
CA ARG A 457 1.79 -9.59 4.88
C ARG A 457 2.35 -9.67 3.46
N SER A 458 1.58 -9.19 2.49
CA SER A 458 2.10 -9.07 1.13
C SER A 458 3.27 -8.08 1.11
N LEU A 459 3.30 -7.15 2.07
CA LEU A 459 4.31 -6.11 2.24
C LEU A 459 4.48 -5.65 3.71
N ASP A 460 5.62 -5.96 4.33
CA ASP A 460 5.93 -5.65 5.74
C ASP A 460 6.12 -4.16 6.04
N ALA A 461 6.56 -3.38 5.03
CA ALA A 461 7.02 -2.00 5.22
C ALA A 461 5.92 -0.90 5.10
N VAL A 462 4.63 -1.25 5.06
CA VAL A 462 3.60 -0.37 4.45
C VAL A 462 2.38 -0.11 5.34
N TRP A 463 2.36 -0.63 6.55
CA TRP A 463 1.24 -0.43 7.49
C TRP A 463 0.89 1.06 7.68
N GLN A 464 1.88 1.95 7.59
CA GLN A 464 1.72 3.40 7.68
C GLN A 464 0.86 3.97 6.53
N GLN A 465 1.10 3.52 5.29
CA GLN A 465 0.33 3.97 4.12
C GLN A 465 -1.08 3.38 4.12
N ASN A 466 -1.21 2.13 4.58
CA ASN A 466 -2.50 1.47 4.75
C ASN A 466 -3.37 2.17 5.81
N ALA A 467 -2.76 2.81 6.81
CA ALA A 467 -3.46 3.49 7.88
C ALA A 467 -4.15 4.80 7.49
N PHE A 468 -3.80 5.43 6.35
CA PHE A 468 -4.33 6.75 6.00
C PHE A 468 -5.85 6.80 5.96
N ALA A 469 -6.45 5.84 5.27
CA ALA A 469 -7.90 5.82 5.10
C ALA A 469 -8.61 5.60 6.44
N TYR A 470 -8.00 4.80 7.35
CA TYR A 470 -8.48 4.69 8.74
C TYR A 470 -8.37 6.02 9.50
N LEU A 471 -7.28 6.77 9.34
CA LEU A 471 -7.15 8.08 9.98
C LEU A 471 -8.22 9.05 9.51
N ALA A 472 -8.50 9.10 8.20
CA ALA A 472 -9.53 9.96 7.66
C ALA A 472 -10.93 9.61 8.23
N VAL A 473 -11.24 8.32 8.33
CA VAL A 473 -12.50 7.84 8.92
C VAL A 473 -12.54 8.11 10.43
N CYS A 474 -11.46 7.84 11.16
CA CYS A 474 -11.33 8.12 12.59
C CYS A 474 -11.47 9.62 12.88
N ALA A 475 -10.86 10.47 12.06
CA ALA A 475 -10.95 11.91 12.14
C ALA A 475 -12.38 12.41 12.00
N TRP A 476 -13.14 11.82 11.07
CA TRP A 476 -14.56 12.11 10.95
C TRP A 476 -15.36 11.67 12.18
N TRP A 477 -15.08 10.49 12.74
CA TRP A 477 -15.71 10.02 13.96
C TRP A 477 -15.42 10.92 15.15
N CYS A 478 -14.17 11.36 15.32
CA CYS A 478 -13.77 12.30 16.36
C CYS A 478 -14.48 13.65 16.20
N ARG A 479 -14.53 14.19 14.97
CA ARG A 479 -15.29 15.40 14.65
C ARG A 479 -16.76 15.26 14.99
N SER A 480 -17.37 14.13 14.64
CA SER A 480 -18.79 13.86 14.88
C SER A 480 -19.10 13.72 16.37
N ALA A 481 -18.25 13.03 17.13
CA ALA A 481 -18.37 12.91 18.58
C ALA A 481 -18.23 14.29 19.27
N PHE A 482 -17.28 15.11 18.82
CA PHE A 482 -17.07 16.46 19.34
C PHE A 482 -18.28 17.38 19.06
N ARG A 483 -18.81 17.36 17.83
CA ARG A 483 -20.04 18.08 17.48
C ARG A 483 -21.24 17.63 18.31
N ALA A 484 -21.35 16.33 18.60
CA ALA A 484 -22.42 15.81 19.46
C ALA A 484 -22.27 16.28 20.92
N ALA A 485 -21.05 16.27 21.46
CA ALA A 485 -20.78 16.65 22.85
C ALA A 485 -20.98 18.15 23.13
N PHE A 486 -20.54 19.00 22.20
CA PHE A 486 -20.50 20.46 22.39
C PHE A 486 -21.61 21.21 21.64
N GLY A 487 -22.45 20.49 20.87
CA GLY A 487 -23.53 21.07 20.08
C GLY A 487 -23.05 21.88 18.87
N ARG A 488 -24.00 22.48 18.11
CA ARG A 488 -23.72 23.46 17.06
C ARG A 488 -23.40 24.83 17.69
N MET A 489 -22.36 24.92 18.52
CA MET A 489 -21.88 26.24 18.98
C MET A 489 -21.11 26.93 17.84
N THR A 490 -21.44 28.18 17.57
CA THR A 490 -20.94 29.01 16.45
C THR A 490 -19.48 29.44 16.57
N SER A 491 -18.79 29.12 17.66
CA SER A 491 -17.39 29.54 17.85
C SER A 491 -16.44 28.78 16.91
N GLN A 492 -15.57 29.51 16.21
CA GLN A 492 -14.52 28.95 15.34
C GLN A 492 -13.47 28.12 16.12
N ILE A 493 -13.44 28.24 17.45
CA ILE A 493 -12.50 27.57 18.35
C ILE A 493 -12.79 26.06 18.45
N ILE A 494 -14.06 25.67 18.45
CA ILE A 494 -14.47 24.25 18.56
C ILE A 494 -14.02 23.40 17.37
N PRO A 495 -14.25 23.85 16.11
CA PRO A 495 -13.68 23.18 14.94
C PRO A 495 -12.15 23.04 15.03
N ALA A 496 -11.43 24.08 15.47
CA ALA A 496 -9.97 24.06 15.59
C ALA A 496 -9.46 23.11 16.68
N LEU A 497 -10.13 23.06 17.85
CA LEU A 497 -9.81 22.10 18.92
C LEU A 497 -10.10 20.65 18.50
N SER A 498 -11.21 20.42 17.79
CA SER A 498 -11.52 19.11 17.22
C SER A 498 -10.47 18.67 16.20
N LEU A 499 -9.98 19.60 15.38
CA LEU A 499 -8.90 19.42 14.40
C LEU A 499 -7.59 19.01 15.08
N ALA A 500 -7.20 19.75 16.12
CA ALA A 500 -5.99 19.52 16.88
C ALA A 500 -6.02 18.20 17.66
N ALA A 501 -7.15 17.90 18.33
CA ALA A 501 -7.33 16.65 19.06
C ALA A 501 -7.32 15.43 18.12
N THR A 502 -7.95 15.56 16.95
CA THR A 502 -7.97 14.53 15.91
C THR A 502 -6.58 14.26 15.35
N ALA A 503 -5.82 15.31 15.05
CA ALA A 503 -4.45 15.19 14.58
C ALA A 503 -3.55 14.58 15.66
N ALA A 504 -3.66 15.04 16.91
CA ALA A 504 -2.88 14.52 18.03
C ALA A 504 -3.18 13.03 18.31
N LEU A 505 -4.45 12.63 18.28
CA LEU A 505 -4.85 11.23 18.45
C LEU A 505 -4.36 10.37 17.28
N SER A 506 -4.48 10.86 16.05
CA SER A 506 -3.98 10.17 14.84
C SER A 506 -2.46 9.97 14.91
N VAL A 507 -1.72 10.99 15.32
CA VAL A 507 -0.27 10.92 15.55
C VAL A 507 0.05 9.93 16.66
N THR A 508 -0.66 9.98 17.78
CA THR A 508 -0.39 9.11 18.95
C THR A 508 -0.66 7.64 18.62
N VAL A 509 -1.83 7.34 18.02
CA VAL A 509 -2.19 5.98 17.63
C VAL A 509 -1.17 5.41 16.64
N LEU A 510 -0.70 6.19 15.67
CA LEU A 510 0.26 5.71 14.69
C LEU A 510 1.69 5.62 15.23
N LEU A 511 2.18 6.60 16.01
CA LEU A 511 3.49 6.48 16.63
C LEU A 511 3.57 5.28 17.60
N CYS A 512 2.46 4.92 18.24
CA CYS A 512 2.42 3.84 19.21
C CYS A 512 1.96 2.48 18.65
N ALA A 513 1.33 2.44 17.48
CA ALA A 513 0.99 1.19 16.77
C ALA A 513 2.17 0.59 16.00
N GLN A 514 3.36 1.19 16.09
CA GLN A 514 4.59 0.66 15.51
C GLN A 514 4.80 -0.80 15.91
N ASP A 515 5.09 -1.63 14.92
CA ASP A 515 5.64 -2.96 15.13
C ASP A 515 6.97 -2.82 15.88
N ARG A 516 6.98 -3.16 17.18
CA ARG A 516 8.16 -3.02 18.06
C ARG A 516 9.34 -3.91 17.63
N GLN A 517 9.14 -4.81 16.66
CA GLN A 517 10.21 -5.64 16.10
C GLN A 517 10.93 -4.96 14.92
N GLN A 518 10.42 -3.85 14.38
CA GLN A 518 11.14 -3.12 13.34
C GLN A 518 12.33 -2.38 13.94
N SER A 519 13.54 -2.82 13.59
CA SER A 519 14.82 -2.18 13.89
C SER A 519 15.01 -0.83 13.18
N VAL A 520 14.10 -0.49 12.27
CA VAL A 520 14.21 0.66 11.37
C VAL A 520 13.53 1.89 11.96
N THR A 521 14.14 3.05 11.77
CA THR A 521 13.57 4.32 12.23
C THR A 521 12.36 4.66 11.38
N ILE A 522 11.24 5.02 12.00
CA ILE A 522 10.00 5.35 11.29
C ILE A 522 9.38 6.67 11.79
N GLY A 523 8.32 7.11 11.09
CA GLY A 523 7.49 8.23 11.50
C GLY A 523 8.26 9.55 11.53
N LEU A 524 7.91 10.46 12.44
CA LEU A 524 8.52 11.80 12.49
C LEU A 524 10.06 11.72 12.63
N ARG A 525 10.60 10.73 13.34
CA ARG A 525 12.05 10.54 13.46
C ARG A 525 12.70 10.22 12.11
N SER A 526 12.04 9.39 11.31
CA SER A 526 12.45 9.10 9.94
C SER A 526 12.29 10.32 9.03
N TYR A 527 11.17 11.04 9.14
CA TYR A 527 10.95 12.27 8.38
C TYR A 527 11.99 13.36 8.68
N LEU A 528 12.45 13.49 9.92
CA LEU A 528 13.54 14.43 10.26
C LEU A 528 14.89 14.06 9.61
N GLN A 529 15.02 12.86 9.04
CA GLN A 529 16.14 12.42 8.22
C GLN A 529 15.83 12.48 6.72
N TYR A 530 14.56 12.67 6.35
CA TYR A 530 14.12 12.77 4.97
C TYR A 530 14.64 14.06 4.32
N PRO A 531 15.31 13.99 3.15
CA PRO A 531 15.97 15.14 2.55
C PRO A 531 14.98 16.01 1.76
N SER A 532 13.91 16.50 2.38
CA SER A 532 12.92 17.38 1.74
C SER A 532 13.46 18.80 1.54
N ILE A 533 12.87 19.56 0.62
CA ILE A 533 13.15 21.00 0.43
C ILE A 533 13.02 21.75 1.77
N ALA A 534 12.02 21.42 2.57
CA ALA A 534 11.78 22.02 3.88
C ALA A 534 12.86 21.74 4.93
N SER A 535 13.66 20.67 4.77
CA SER A 535 14.71 20.32 5.74
C SER A 535 15.87 21.31 5.75
N LEU A 536 16.07 22.10 4.66
CA LEU A 536 17.15 23.08 4.46
C LEU A 536 18.58 22.57 4.78
N ARG A 537 18.76 21.25 4.92
CA ARG A 537 20.05 20.63 5.19
C ARG A 537 20.84 20.57 3.91
N LEU A 538 21.73 21.56 3.71
CA LEU A 538 22.76 21.53 2.68
C LEU A 538 23.77 20.40 2.99
N GLY A 539 23.51 19.22 2.46
CA GLY A 539 24.45 18.10 2.52
C GLY A 539 25.55 18.23 1.46
N ARG A 540 26.69 17.55 1.67
CA ARG A 540 27.72 17.36 0.63
C ARG A 540 27.09 16.74 -0.62
N GLY A 541 27.50 17.24 -1.80
CA GLY A 541 27.08 16.67 -3.09
C GLY A 541 27.46 15.19 -3.21
N ALA A 542 26.66 14.42 -3.93
CA ALA A 542 26.99 13.03 -4.24
C ALA A 542 28.25 12.93 -5.12
N GLY A 543 28.96 11.81 -4.99
CA GLY A 543 29.89 11.37 -6.02
C GLY A 543 29.14 10.97 -7.30
N GLN A 544 29.82 11.05 -8.44
CA GLN A 544 29.25 10.57 -9.72
C GLN A 544 28.97 9.07 -9.63
N VAL A 545 27.85 8.63 -10.22
CA VAL A 545 27.59 7.21 -10.49
C VAL A 545 28.52 6.82 -11.64
N THR A 546 29.69 6.28 -11.33
CA THR A 546 30.69 5.92 -12.33
C THR A 546 30.68 4.42 -12.58
N VAL A 547 30.31 4.03 -13.80
CA VAL A 547 30.67 2.73 -14.36
C VAL A 547 31.95 2.94 -15.15
N ARG A 548 33.05 2.32 -14.71
CA ARG A 548 34.29 2.33 -15.50
C ARG A 548 34.23 1.15 -16.47
N LEU A 549 34.02 1.47 -17.75
CA LEU A 549 34.21 0.59 -18.88
C LEU A 549 35.33 1.18 -19.72
N ASP A 550 36.28 0.36 -20.14
CA ASP A 550 37.31 0.80 -21.10
C ASP A 550 36.91 0.44 -22.54
N GLY A 551 37.76 0.81 -23.51
CA GLY A 551 37.52 0.53 -24.92
C GLY A 551 37.40 -0.97 -25.21
N SER A 552 38.16 -1.82 -24.51
CA SER A 552 38.14 -3.27 -24.71
C SER A 552 36.81 -3.89 -24.24
N ASP A 553 36.24 -3.36 -23.15
CA ASP A 553 34.94 -3.80 -22.63
C ASP A 553 33.82 -3.46 -23.62
N ILE A 554 33.83 -2.23 -24.16
CA ILE A 554 32.84 -1.74 -25.12
C ILE A 554 32.95 -2.50 -26.45
N ASP A 555 34.17 -2.72 -26.94
CA ASP A 555 34.44 -3.44 -28.18
C ASP A 555 33.98 -4.90 -28.09
N LEU A 556 34.23 -5.56 -26.95
CA LEU A 556 33.75 -6.92 -26.71
C LEU A 556 32.22 -6.99 -26.76
N VAL A 557 31.52 -6.09 -26.06
CA VAL A 557 30.04 -6.07 -26.05
C VAL A 557 29.48 -5.81 -27.45
N ASN A 558 30.01 -4.82 -28.17
CA ASN A 558 29.52 -4.46 -29.51
C ASN A 558 29.79 -5.54 -30.57
N ARG A 559 30.83 -6.37 -30.38
CA ARG A 559 31.12 -7.52 -31.26
C ARG A 559 30.13 -8.66 -31.06
N VAL A 560 29.66 -8.82 -29.83
CA VAL A 560 28.94 -10.00 -29.34
C VAL A 560 27.43 -9.81 -29.49
N GLU A 561 26.90 -8.66 -29.08
CA GLU A 561 25.48 -8.34 -29.13
C GLU A 561 25.20 -7.08 -29.98
N PRO A 562 24.24 -7.12 -30.91
CA PRO A 562 23.84 -5.95 -31.68
C PRO A 562 23.26 -4.85 -30.78
N PRO A 563 23.18 -3.58 -31.23
CA PRO A 563 22.69 -2.46 -30.42
C PRO A 563 21.32 -2.63 -29.77
N ASP A 564 20.41 -3.35 -30.43
CA ASP A 564 19.05 -3.72 -29.99
C ASP A 564 18.97 -5.14 -29.39
N GLY A 565 20.14 -5.78 -29.20
CA GLY A 565 20.29 -7.11 -28.65
C GLY A 565 20.04 -7.19 -27.14
N ARG A 566 19.93 -8.43 -26.67
CA ARG A 566 19.72 -8.74 -25.25
C ARG A 566 20.94 -9.46 -24.71
N MET A 567 21.50 -8.93 -23.63
CA MET A 567 22.73 -9.46 -23.06
C MET A 567 22.46 -10.17 -21.73
N LEU A 568 22.94 -11.41 -21.58
CA LEU A 568 22.98 -12.08 -20.27
C LEU A 568 24.29 -11.72 -19.58
N LEU A 569 24.19 -10.97 -18.49
CA LEU A 569 25.32 -10.47 -17.72
C LEU A 569 25.20 -10.89 -16.26
N LEU A 570 26.29 -11.39 -15.69
CA LEU A 570 26.46 -11.44 -14.25
C LEU A 570 27.52 -10.41 -13.82
N SER A 571 27.08 -9.43 -13.03
CA SER A 571 27.91 -8.40 -12.41
C SER A 571 27.23 -7.92 -11.13
N ASP A 572 28.00 -7.39 -10.20
CA ASP A 572 27.46 -6.73 -9.01
C ASP A 572 26.62 -5.49 -9.32
N GLN A 573 26.78 -4.93 -10.53
CA GLN A 573 26.07 -3.76 -11.01
C GLN A 573 25.60 -3.97 -12.46
N ASP A 574 25.05 -5.15 -12.75
CA ASP A 574 24.60 -5.52 -14.10
C ASP A 574 23.68 -4.47 -14.74
N TRP A 575 22.77 -3.87 -13.97
CA TRP A 575 21.89 -2.79 -14.42
C TRP A 575 22.63 -1.52 -14.87
N LEU A 576 23.73 -1.14 -14.20
CA LEU A 576 24.50 0.04 -14.59
C LEU A 576 25.33 -0.22 -15.85
N VAL A 577 25.91 -1.42 -15.95
CA VAL A 577 26.65 -1.85 -17.14
C VAL A 577 25.72 -1.90 -18.34
N LEU A 578 24.59 -2.60 -18.23
CA LEU A 578 23.58 -2.73 -19.30
C LEU A 578 23.04 -1.37 -19.75
N ALA A 579 22.79 -0.45 -18.80
CA ALA A 579 22.43 0.93 -19.14
C ALA A 579 23.54 1.64 -19.90
N ALA A 580 24.80 1.55 -19.45
CA ALA A 580 25.94 2.24 -20.07
C ALA A 580 26.21 1.75 -21.49
N VAL A 581 26.09 0.44 -21.76
CA VAL A 581 26.26 -0.13 -23.10
C VAL A 581 24.98 -0.07 -23.96
N GLY A 582 23.85 0.32 -23.37
CA GLY A 582 22.57 0.38 -24.08
C GLY A 582 22.08 -0.98 -24.55
N ARG A 583 22.05 -1.98 -23.66
CA ARG A 583 21.54 -3.33 -23.95
C ARG A 583 20.38 -3.69 -23.05
N ALA A 584 19.40 -4.39 -23.61
CA ALA A 584 18.34 -4.96 -22.81
C ALA A 584 18.87 -6.19 -22.04
N PRO A 585 18.38 -6.46 -20.82
CA PRO A 585 18.74 -7.68 -20.13
C PRO A 585 18.18 -8.92 -20.85
N LYS A 586 18.98 -9.98 -20.91
CA LYS A 586 18.50 -11.33 -21.26
C LYS A 586 18.12 -12.15 -20.04
N SER A 587 18.53 -11.71 -18.85
CA SER A 587 18.08 -12.31 -17.61
C SER A 587 16.55 -12.23 -17.51
N TYR A 588 15.94 -13.22 -16.87
CA TYR A 588 14.50 -13.19 -16.59
C TYR A 588 14.19 -12.27 -15.40
N PHE A 589 15.17 -12.06 -14.52
CA PHE A 589 15.09 -11.18 -13.37
C PHE A 589 16.36 -10.32 -13.27
N LEU A 590 16.20 -9.06 -12.83
CA LEU A 590 17.31 -8.13 -12.62
C LEU A 590 17.17 -7.47 -11.24
N PRO A 591 18.24 -7.38 -10.44
CA PRO A 591 19.61 -7.85 -10.71
C PRO A 591 19.74 -9.37 -10.74
N PHE A 592 20.55 -9.89 -11.67
CA PHE A 592 20.67 -11.32 -11.93
C PHE A 592 21.34 -12.06 -10.77
N ARG A 593 22.32 -11.43 -10.10
CA ARG A 593 23.00 -11.95 -8.90
C ARG A 593 22.08 -12.22 -7.71
N ASP A 594 20.92 -11.57 -7.67
CA ASP A 594 19.93 -11.70 -6.59
C ASP A 594 18.72 -12.56 -7.04
N THR A 595 18.89 -13.35 -8.10
CA THR A 595 17.86 -14.28 -8.56
C THR A 595 17.60 -15.35 -7.49
N PHE A 596 16.35 -15.42 -7.03
CA PHE A 596 15.93 -16.23 -5.88
C PHE A 596 15.24 -17.56 -6.27
N SER A 597 15.20 -17.90 -7.57
CA SER A 597 14.55 -19.13 -8.06
C SER A 597 15.37 -19.80 -9.17
N PRO A 598 15.64 -21.11 -9.07
CA PRO A 598 16.30 -21.89 -10.13
C PRO A 598 15.58 -21.81 -11.48
N ASP A 599 14.24 -21.75 -11.50
CA ASP A 599 13.49 -21.63 -12.76
C ASP A 599 13.83 -20.34 -13.50
N HIS A 600 13.98 -19.21 -12.79
CA HIS A 600 14.37 -17.94 -13.40
C HIS A 600 15.80 -18.00 -13.98
N VAL A 601 16.72 -18.71 -13.31
CA VAL A 601 18.08 -18.93 -13.82
C VAL A 601 18.03 -19.76 -15.10
N THR A 602 17.35 -20.91 -15.07
CA THR A 602 17.19 -21.78 -16.24
C THR A 602 16.59 -21.04 -17.42
N ARG A 603 15.52 -20.26 -17.22
CA ARG A 603 14.90 -19.45 -18.29
C ARG A 603 15.85 -18.40 -18.86
N SER A 604 16.67 -17.78 -18.01
CA SER A 604 17.68 -16.80 -18.46
C SER A 604 18.72 -17.45 -19.40
N PHE A 605 19.12 -18.70 -19.10
CA PHE A 605 20.07 -19.44 -19.93
C PHE A 605 19.45 -20.15 -21.13
N ALA A 606 18.17 -20.55 -21.10
CA ALA A 606 17.55 -21.44 -22.09
C ALA A 606 17.67 -20.96 -23.54
N GLY A 607 17.73 -19.64 -23.78
CA GLY A 607 17.91 -19.04 -25.10
C GLY A 607 19.17 -18.20 -25.26
N ALA A 608 20.13 -18.29 -24.32
CA ALA A 608 21.36 -17.51 -24.36
C ALA A 608 22.45 -18.24 -25.16
N ASP A 609 22.90 -17.65 -26.27
CA ASP A 609 24.06 -18.15 -27.02
C ASP A 609 25.37 -17.64 -26.43
N GLN A 610 25.29 -16.54 -25.69
CA GLN A 610 26.42 -15.83 -25.11
C GLN A 610 26.09 -15.45 -23.66
N PHE A 611 27.11 -15.53 -22.81
CA PHE A 611 27.04 -15.12 -21.41
C PHE A 611 28.29 -14.30 -21.07
N ILE A 612 28.08 -13.13 -20.47
CA ILE A 612 29.16 -12.25 -20.04
C ILE A 612 29.27 -12.30 -18.51
N LEU A 613 30.47 -12.62 -18.04
CA LEU A 613 30.81 -12.65 -16.62
C LEU A 613 31.76 -11.50 -16.29
N ASP A 614 31.40 -10.66 -15.33
CA ASP A 614 32.32 -9.69 -14.74
C ASP A 614 33.33 -10.43 -13.83
N ARG A 615 34.63 -10.17 -14.01
CA ARG A 615 35.73 -10.88 -13.33
C ARG A 615 35.69 -10.81 -11.80
N GLY A 616 34.94 -9.86 -11.24
CA GLY A 616 34.72 -9.72 -9.80
C GLY A 616 33.29 -9.98 -9.34
N ALA A 617 32.42 -10.54 -10.18
CA ALA A 617 31.01 -10.74 -9.83
C ALA A 617 30.85 -11.65 -8.61
N THR A 618 29.93 -11.27 -7.73
CA THR A 618 29.50 -12.09 -6.59
C THR A 618 28.13 -12.70 -6.85
N TYR A 619 27.77 -13.66 -5.99
CA TYR A 619 26.45 -14.30 -5.97
C TYR A 619 25.83 -14.07 -4.60
N GLU A 620 24.53 -13.74 -4.56
CA GLU A 620 23.81 -13.62 -3.29
C GLU A 620 23.60 -15.00 -2.64
N TYR A 621 23.54 -16.06 -3.44
CA TYR A 621 23.26 -17.41 -2.95
C TYR A 621 24.26 -18.44 -3.49
N ASP A 622 24.73 -19.33 -2.62
CA ASP A 622 25.62 -20.44 -3.00
C ASP A 622 24.99 -21.34 -4.07
N TRP A 623 23.70 -21.65 -3.93
CA TRP A 623 22.99 -22.48 -4.92
C TRP A 623 22.94 -21.83 -6.31
N LEU A 624 22.90 -20.48 -6.38
CA LEU A 624 22.90 -19.76 -7.65
C LEU A 624 24.29 -19.88 -8.30
N LYS A 625 25.34 -19.74 -7.50
CA LYS A 625 26.72 -19.94 -7.96
C LYS A 625 26.91 -21.35 -8.52
N ASP A 626 26.59 -22.37 -7.73
CA ASP A 626 26.76 -23.77 -8.12
C ASP A 626 26.01 -24.08 -9.42
N MET A 627 24.77 -23.60 -9.54
CA MET A 627 23.95 -23.78 -10.72
C MET A 627 24.52 -23.07 -11.95
N VAL A 628 24.98 -21.82 -11.82
CA VAL A 628 25.60 -21.07 -12.93
C VAL A 628 26.90 -21.74 -13.37
N GLU A 629 27.77 -22.14 -12.44
CA GLU A 629 29.03 -22.83 -12.76
C GLU A 629 28.78 -24.19 -13.43
N GLN A 630 27.75 -24.92 -12.98
CA GLN A 630 27.34 -26.17 -13.63
C GLN A 630 26.83 -25.92 -15.06
N ILE A 631 25.99 -24.91 -15.28
CA ILE A 631 25.49 -24.58 -16.61
C ILE A 631 26.65 -24.16 -17.53
N LEU A 632 27.57 -23.33 -17.04
CA LEU A 632 28.72 -22.89 -17.81
C LEU A 632 29.62 -24.07 -18.19
N SER A 633 29.99 -24.92 -17.24
CA SER A 633 30.84 -26.09 -17.51
C SER A 633 30.19 -27.09 -18.47
N ALA A 634 28.87 -27.28 -18.39
CA ALA A 634 28.14 -28.19 -19.26
C ALA A 634 27.92 -27.61 -20.66
N GLN A 635 27.38 -26.39 -20.77
CA GLN A 635 26.78 -25.86 -21.99
C GLN A 635 27.59 -24.75 -22.67
N PHE A 636 28.58 -24.16 -22.01
CA PHE A 636 29.33 -23.02 -22.55
C PHE A 636 30.85 -23.26 -22.54
N GLU A 637 31.55 -22.56 -23.41
CA GLU A 637 33.00 -22.50 -23.44
C GLU A 637 33.47 -21.05 -23.38
N ARG A 638 34.58 -20.82 -22.69
CA ARG A 638 35.23 -19.51 -22.59
C ARG A 638 35.93 -19.21 -23.92
N THR A 639 35.70 -18.02 -24.47
CA THR A 639 36.18 -17.69 -25.83
C THR A 639 37.02 -16.42 -25.88
N GLU A 640 36.51 -15.31 -25.36
CA GLU A 640 37.15 -14.00 -25.43
C GLU A 640 37.11 -13.30 -24.07
N GLU A 641 37.99 -12.33 -23.87
CA GLU A 641 38.09 -11.57 -22.63
C GLU A 641 38.48 -10.12 -22.91
N SER A 642 38.01 -9.24 -22.04
CA SER A 642 38.39 -7.82 -21.97
C SER A 642 39.04 -7.53 -20.62
N THR A 643 39.29 -6.27 -20.31
CA THR A 643 39.79 -5.88 -18.98
C THR A 643 38.83 -6.33 -17.88
N ARG A 644 37.52 -6.14 -18.05
CA ARG A 644 36.52 -6.44 -17.03
C ARG A 644 35.76 -7.74 -17.25
N PHE A 645 35.52 -8.13 -18.51
CA PHE A 645 34.58 -9.20 -18.83
C PHE A 645 35.25 -10.46 -19.38
N ILE A 646 34.62 -11.60 -19.07
CA ILE A 646 34.88 -12.91 -19.69
C ILE A 646 33.64 -13.29 -20.51
N LEU A 647 33.85 -13.62 -21.78
CA LEU A 647 32.81 -14.10 -22.68
C LEU A 647 32.77 -15.63 -22.71
N TYR A 648 31.58 -16.16 -22.47
CA TYR A 648 31.23 -17.56 -22.67
C TYR A 648 30.30 -17.68 -23.88
N ARG A 649 30.58 -18.63 -24.78
CA ARG A 649 29.70 -18.98 -25.91
C ARG A 649 29.13 -20.37 -25.72
N ARG A 650 27.89 -20.59 -26.13
CA ARG A 650 27.26 -21.91 -26.07
C ARG A 650 28.03 -22.89 -26.95
N LYS A 651 28.31 -24.07 -26.41
CA LYS A 651 28.94 -25.17 -27.16
C LYS A 651 28.00 -25.61 -28.28
N SER A 652 28.56 -25.81 -29.47
CA SER A 652 27.85 -26.30 -30.65
C SER A 652 27.44 -27.76 -30.54
#